data_AF-A0A2P2IKP8-F1
#
_entry.id   AF-A0A2P2IKP8-F1
#
_cell.length_a   1.000
_cell.length_b   1.000
_cell.length_c   1.000
_cell.angle_alpha   90.00
_cell.angle_beta   90.00
_cell.angle_gamma   90.00
#
_symmetry.space_group_name_H-M   'P 1'
#
loop_
_entity.id
_entity.type
_entity.pdbx_description
1 polymer ?
#
loop_
_entity_poly.entity_id
_entity_poly.type
_entity_poly.pdbx_seq_one_letter_code
_entity_poly.pdbx_strand_id
1 'polypeptide(L)'
;MHGRPRKAAGQEDAAASAAKAEKLRALQSQFLSNHHQNIYTKEAIELSAKLLEINPESYTAWNYRKLAVEYALTQSDSDHDAVKSVLDEELRVVENALRQNFKSYGAWHHRRWVLRKGHSSVEKELRLLDKFQNADPRNFHAWNYRRFVAELMNRSEEDELKYTQNLIDKNFSNYSAWHNRSVLLSNLMKKKVQGFSQKDEVLSREYELVREALFTDEDDQSGWFYHLWLLDQTVKTENPLLVSSWPAHDSDLQFHSKMFPLILYFSQPVEGVNSSTIAVSSGFNMNKDLVWKPLTTSNSKTAQVWVTQLDLPDTEIKSSQAYPVEVNVGNSEGLISSNGFTYSCPTRFAFTVNQQPARRESAEFPGKILWREEDFHVCEPHSLESNLVVCFDLLDIKNGHKPTASTMQAKVLAEEIRNFRDLSDCKIGKLTLARLLTAHDALVSYDKLIHSEVLKLYSDLMKLDPSHYWYYKDEHSLVLLQQVTSNEESMRSHCFHHRDLAGSDNSNPICLRLNKLSLSRMGSFDRLLWVQMLDLSQNELKSVEGLEALQLLLHLNLSKNKLGSFTSLEPLRQLNSLKVLDISYNEIGAHSIDTRRYLCSSPLSHSIGGEQNRDEILIDALNVTNYWEAYFVLKGLSLTQLDVVGNTIADEKFTVFLVKLLPALKWLDGVQL
;
A
#
# COMPACT_ATOMS: atom_id res chain seq x y z
N MET A 1 -19.66 25.84 -10.48
CA MET A 1 -18.92 25.26 -11.63
C MET A 1 -19.61 24.04 -12.22
N HIS A 2 -20.31 23.21 -11.45
CA HIS A 2 -20.94 21.98 -11.96
C HIS A 2 -22.33 22.20 -12.57
N GLY A 3 -22.70 21.36 -13.55
CA GLY A 3 -24.05 21.28 -14.12
C GLY A 3 -24.52 22.47 -14.95
N ARG A 4 -23.67 23.48 -15.21
CA ARG A 4 -24.03 24.61 -16.08
C ARG A 4 -24.07 24.14 -17.53
N PRO A 5 -25.24 24.18 -18.20
CA PRO A 5 -25.33 23.85 -19.62
C PRO A 5 -24.44 24.80 -20.41
N ARG A 6 -23.69 24.30 -21.40
CA ARG A 6 -22.86 25.12 -22.31
C ARG A 6 -23.70 25.93 -23.32
N LYS A 7 -24.95 26.27 -23.00
CA LYS A 7 -25.77 27.13 -23.86
C LYS A 7 -25.29 28.57 -23.69
N ALA A 8 -25.20 29.30 -24.81
CA ALA A 8 -25.00 30.74 -24.75
C ALA A 8 -26.18 31.36 -24.00
N ALA A 9 -25.89 32.11 -22.93
CA ALA A 9 -26.91 32.80 -22.16
C ALA A 9 -27.61 33.84 -23.04
N GLY A 10 -28.94 33.94 -22.97
CA GLY A 10 -29.68 35.01 -23.64
C GLY A 10 -29.32 36.39 -23.06
N GLN A 11 -29.69 37.47 -23.74
CA GLN A 11 -29.48 38.83 -23.23
C GLN A 11 -30.14 39.05 -21.86
N GLU A 12 -31.33 38.48 -21.64
CA GLU A 12 -32.04 38.55 -20.36
C GLU A 12 -31.31 37.79 -19.24
N ASP A 13 -30.79 36.60 -19.52
CA ASP A 13 -30.01 35.80 -18.55
C ASP A 13 -28.71 36.52 -18.15
N ALA A 14 -28.05 37.15 -19.13
CA ALA A 14 -26.84 37.93 -18.89
C ALA A 14 -27.12 39.16 -18.02
N ALA A 15 -28.21 39.88 -18.29
CA ALA A 15 -28.65 41.02 -17.48
C ALA A 15 -29.01 40.59 -16.05
N ALA A 16 -29.76 39.49 -15.88
CA ALA A 16 -30.09 38.94 -14.57
C ALA A 16 -28.84 38.50 -13.79
N SER A 17 -27.87 37.86 -14.47
CA SER A 17 -26.59 37.49 -13.85
C SER A 17 -25.77 38.71 -13.43
N ALA A 18 -25.75 39.78 -14.23
CA ALA A 18 -25.07 41.02 -13.91
C ALA A 18 -25.70 41.70 -12.68
N ALA A 19 -27.02 41.83 -12.64
CA ALA A 19 -27.76 42.39 -11.51
C ALA A 19 -27.53 41.58 -10.21
N LYS A 20 -27.52 40.24 -10.31
CA LYS A 20 -27.18 39.37 -9.18
C LYS A 20 -25.75 39.59 -8.69
N ALA A 21 -24.78 39.74 -9.61
CA ALA A 21 -23.40 40.00 -9.26
C ALA A 21 -23.22 41.38 -8.59
N GLU A 22 -23.91 42.41 -9.09
CA GLU A 22 -23.88 43.75 -8.50
C GLU A 22 -24.44 43.76 -7.07
N LYS A 23 -25.61 43.14 -6.86
CA LYS A 23 -26.19 42.97 -5.51
C LYS A 23 -25.23 42.23 -4.58
N LEU A 24 -24.57 41.17 -5.06
CA LEU A 24 -23.61 40.41 -4.27
C LEU A 24 -22.38 41.25 -3.88
N ARG A 25 -21.83 42.04 -4.81
CA ARG A 25 -20.69 42.94 -4.53
C ARG A 25 -21.05 44.02 -3.51
N ALA A 26 -22.26 44.59 -3.62
CA ALA A 26 -22.75 45.57 -2.65
C ALA A 26 -22.85 44.97 -1.24
N LEU A 27 -23.44 43.78 -1.12
CA LEU A 27 -23.51 43.05 0.15
C LEU A 27 -22.12 42.70 0.69
N GLN A 28 -21.21 42.22 -0.15
CA GLN A 28 -19.83 41.90 0.26
C GLN A 28 -19.07 43.12 0.76
N SER A 29 -19.22 44.27 0.10
CA SER A 29 -18.52 45.51 0.49
C SER A 29 -18.98 46.00 1.86
N GLN A 30 -20.30 46.03 2.09
CA GLN A 30 -20.88 46.41 3.38
C GLN A 30 -20.51 45.40 4.48
N PHE A 31 -20.58 44.11 4.18
CA PHE A 31 -20.14 43.04 5.08
C PHE A 31 -18.67 43.21 5.51
N LEU A 32 -17.75 43.43 4.55
CA LEU A 32 -16.33 43.60 4.84
C LEU A 32 -16.06 44.84 5.70
N SER A 33 -16.79 45.94 5.47
CA SER A 33 -16.71 47.13 6.32
C SER A 33 -17.11 46.81 7.77
N ASN A 34 -18.25 46.13 7.96
CA ASN A 34 -18.72 45.73 9.29
C ASN A 34 -17.73 44.77 9.97
N HIS A 35 -17.18 43.81 9.23
CA HIS A 35 -16.18 42.86 9.72
C HIS A 35 -14.90 43.58 10.17
N HIS A 36 -14.33 44.48 9.37
CA HIS A 36 -13.11 45.22 9.74
C HIS A 36 -13.31 46.14 10.95
N GLN A 37 -14.53 46.66 11.14
CA GLN A 37 -14.88 47.54 12.25
C GLN A 37 -15.43 46.79 13.48
N ASN A 38 -15.50 45.44 13.44
CA ASN A 38 -16.09 44.60 14.49
C ASN A 38 -17.52 45.02 14.89
N ILE A 39 -18.34 45.43 13.92
CA ILE A 39 -19.72 45.84 14.14
C ILE A 39 -20.60 44.59 14.16
N TYR A 40 -21.33 44.32 15.24
CA TYR A 40 -22.21 43.16 15.41
C TYR A 40 -23.67 43.53 15.67
N THR A 41 -24.15 44.64 15.12
CA THR A 41 -25.57 45.02 15.25
C THR A 41 -26.48 44.04 14.51
N LYS A 42 -27.77 44.05 14.85
CA LYS A 42 -28.78 43.20 14.20
C LYS A 42 -28.77 43.37 12.67
N GLU A 43 -28.65 44.60 12.19
CA GLU A 43 -28.60 44.94 10.76
C GLU A 43 -27.35 44.36 10.09
N ALA A 44 -26.19 44.41 10.76
CA ALA A 44 -24.94 43.87 10.25
C ALA A 44 -24.99 42.33 10.14
N ILE A 45 -25.58 41.67 11.13
CA ILE A 45 -25.77 40.21 11.15
C ILE A 45 -26.81 39.79 10.10
N GLU A 46 -27.92 40.51 9.93
CA GLU A 46 -28.91 40.25 8.88
C GLU A 46 -28.33 40.44 7.48
N LEU A 47 -27.46 41.42 7.28
CA LEU A 47 -26.74 41.64 6.03
C LEU A 47 -25.82 40.46 5.71
N SER A 48 -25.08 39.95 6.71
CA SER A 48 -24.27 38.73 6.58
C SER A 48 -25.13 37.49 6.25
N ALA A 49 -26.32 37.36 6.83
CA ALA A 49 -27.24 36.27 6.52
C ALA A 49 -27.71 36.31 5.05
N LYS A 50 -28.11 37.50 4.55
CA LYS A 50 -28.47 37.70 3.13
C LYS A 50 -27.31 37.39 2.18
N LEU A 51 -26.08 37.73 2.58
CA LEU A 51 -24.89 37.40 1.80
C LEU A 51 -24.71 35.88 1.70
N LEU A 52 -24.85 35.16 2.81
CA LEU A 52 -24.68 33.70 2.87
C LEU A 52 -25.82 32.92 2.21
N GLU A 53 -27.04 33.48 2.22
CA GLU A 53 -28.16 32.93 1.46
C GLU A 53 -27.86 32.93 -0.05
N ILE A 54 -27.18 33.96 -0.56
CA ILE A 54 -26.80 34.05 -1.98
C ILE A 54 -25.50 33.27 -2.27
N ASN A 55 -24.53 33.32 -1.36
CA ASN A 55 -23.22 32.67 -1.50
C ASN A 55 -22.80 31.95 -0.20
N PRO A 56 -23.25 30.70 -0.01
CA PRO A 56 -22.86 29.85 1.12
C PRO A 56 -21.36 29.54 1.22
N GLU A 57 -20.58 29.76 0.15
CA GLU A 57 -19.13 29.46 0.11
C GLU A 57 -18.26 30.58 0.70
N SER A 58 -18.87 31.65 1.22
CA SER A 58 -18.13 32.74 1.86
C SER A 58 -17.66 32.35 3.27
N TYR A 59 -16.49 31.71 3.36
CA TYR A 59 -15.89 31.31 4.64
C TYR A 59 -15.68 32.49 5.61
N THR A 60 -15.27 33.66 5.09
CA THR A 60 -15.09 34.87 5.89
C THR A 60 -16.41 35.31 6.51
N ALA A 61 -17.54 35.21 5.79
CA ALA A 61 -18.85 35.55 6.34
C ALA A 61 -19.28 34.57 7.44
N TRP A 62 -19.05 33.26 7.27
CA TRP A 62 -19.29 32.28 8.34
C TRP A 62 -18.44 32.57 9.59
N ASN A 63 -17.16 32.92 9.41
CA ASN A 63 -16.28 33.23 10.54
C ASN A 63 -16.71 34.51 11.26
N TYR A 64 -17.08 35.57 10.54
CA TYR A 64 -17.66 36.77 11.12
C TYR A 64 -18.92 36.46 11.94
N ARG A 65 -19.80 35.57 11.45
CA ARG A 65 -20.97 35.15 12.23
C ARG A 65 -20.60 34.45 13.52
N LYS A 66 -19.59 33.57 13.52
CA LYS A 66 -19.12 32.93 14.76
C LYS A 66 -18.66 33.98 15.77
N LEU A 67 -17.89 34.99 15.34
CA LEU A 67 -17.47 36.10 16.19
C LEU A 67 -18.67 36.89 16.73
N ALA A 68 -19.66 37.17 15.88
CA ALA A 68 -20.88 37.87 16.29
C ALA A 68 -21.70 37.08 17.31
N VAL A 69 -21.81 35.76 17.14
CA VAL A 69 -22.47 34.86 18.10
C VAL A 69 -21.69 34.81 19.40
N GLU A 70 -20.37 34.64 19.36
CA GLU A 70 -19.53 34.64 20.57
C GLU A 70 -19.65 35.98 21.32
N TYR A 71 -19.66 37.10 20.62
CA TYR A 71 -19.95 38.41 21.21
C TYR A 71 -21.33 38.44 21.88
N ALA A 72 -22.39 38.01 21.19
CA ALA A 72 -23.74 37.98 21.75
C ALA A 72 -23.85 37.07 23.00
N LEU A 73 -23.17 35.93 23.01
CA LEU A 73 -23.14 35.00 24.14
C LEU A 73 -22.46 35.60 25.36
N THR A 74 -21.35 36.33 25.19
CA THR A 74 -20.68 37.03 26.31
C THR A 74 -21.55 38.12 26.95
N GLN A 75 -22.50 38.71 26.20
CA GLN A 75 -23.45 39.68 26.73
C GLN A 75 -24.65 39.03 27.45
N SER A 76 -24.88 37.74 27.23
CA SER A 76 -26.11 37.02 27.62
C SER A 76 -25.83 35.87 28.60
N ASP A 77 -24.68 35.88 29.27
CA ASP A 77 -24.03 34.74 29.96
C ASP A 77 -24.86 34.12 31.12
N SER A 78 -26.02 34.69 31.45
CA SER A 78 -26.93 34.25 32.51
C SER A 78 -28.35 33.90 32.06
N ASP A 79 -28.71 34.09 30.78
CA ASP A 79 -30.05 33.77 30.24
C ASP A 79 -29.99 32.63 29.21
N HIS A 80 -30.37 31.43 29.66
CA HIS A 80 -30.39 30.22 28.84
C HIS A 80 -31.34 30.32 27.64
N ASP A 81 -32.46 31.04 27.77
CA ASP A 81 -33.45 31.19 26.69
C ASP A 81 -32.95 32.17 25.62
N ALA A 82 -32.26 33.25 26.04
CA ALA A 82 -31.59 34.16 25.11
C ALA A 82 -30.48 33.46 24.32
N VAL A 83 -29.62 32.67 24.99
CA VAL A 83 -28.56 31.88 24.35
C VAL A 83 -29.14 30.91 23.32
N LYS A 84 -30.20 30.18 23.70
CA LYS A 84 -30.88 29.26 22.80
C LYS A 84 -31.49 29.96 21.59
N SER A 85 -32.12 31.12 21.79
CA SER A 85 -32.73 31.91 20.70
C SER A 85 -31.69 32.32 19.65
N VAL A 86 -30.51 32.80 20.07
CA VAL A 86 -29.41 33.17 19.17
C VAL A 86 -28.94 31.97 18.34
N LEU A 87 -28.73 30.82 18.98
CA LEU A 87 -28.24 29.61 18.31
C LEU A 87 -29.30 29.01 17.37
N ASP A 88 -30.57 29.02 17.75
CA ASP A 88 -31.67 28.55 16.90
C ASP A 88 -31.85 29.44 15.66
N GLU A 89 -31.59 30.74 15.76
CA GLU A 89 -31.57 31.65 14.60
C GLU A 89 -30.38 31.34 13.67
N GLU A 90 -29.19 31.03 14.19
CA GLU A 90 -28.08 30.57 13.36
C GLU A 90 -28.40 29.28 12.60
N LEU A 91 -29.12 28.35 13.22
CA LEU A 91 -29.55 27.12 12.53
C LEU A 91 -30.50 27.42 11.36
N ARG A 92 -31.32 28.48 11.45
CA ARG A 92 -32.18 28.95 10.33
C ARG A 92 -31.36 29.57 9.21
N VAL A 93 -30.36 30.38 9.53
CA VAL A 93 -29.44 30.96 8.52
C VAL A 93 -28.72 29.86 7.76
N VAL A 94 -28.24 28.83 8.46
CA VAL A 94 -27.64 27.66 7.84
C VAL A 94 -28.65 26.90 6.98
N GLU A 95 -29.88 26.71 7.44
CA GLU A 95 -30.91 26.03 6.64
C GLU A 95 -31.17 26.76 5.31
N ASN A 96 -31.27 28.09 5.35
CA ASN A 96 -31.44 28.90 4.14
C ASN A 96 -30.23 28.79 3.20
N ALA A 97 -29.01 28.81 3.74
CA ALA A 97 -27.79 28.61 2.95
C ALA A 97 -27.74 27.21 2.31
N LEU A 98 -28.15 26.16 3.03
CA LEU A 98 -28.20 24.79 2.51
C LEU A 98 -29.30 24.59 1.45
N ARG A 99 -30.40 25.34 1.51
CA ARG A 99 -31.39 25.37 0.42
C ARG A 99 -30.78 25.92 -0.88
N GLN A 100 -29.89 26.90 -0.78
CA GLN A 100 -29.17 27.43 -1.95
C GLN A 100 -28.06 26.50 -2.44
N ASN A 101 -27.28 25.93 -1.53
CA ASN A 101 -26.25 24.95 -1.85
C ASN A 101 -26.14 23.89 -0.74
N PHE A 102 -26.80 22.75 -0.95
CA PHE A 102 -26.81 21.63 0.01
C PHE A 102 -25.47 20.88 0.11
N LYS A 103 -24.50 21.23 -0.75
CA LYS A 103 -23.11 20.73 -0.73
C LYS A 103 -22.11 21.77 -0.20
N SER A 104 -22.58 22.78 0.51
CA SER A 104 -21.73 23.84 1.05
C SER A 104 -20.94 23.37 2.29
N TYR A 105 -19.62 23.33 2.19
CA TYR A 105 -18.74 23.01 3.32
C TYR A 105 -18.90 24.00 4.47
N GLY A 106 -18.94 25.30 4.15
CA GLY A 106 -19.09 26.36 5.14
C GLY A 106 -20.38 26.22 5.96
N ALA A 107 -21.51 25.98 5.28
CA ALA A 107 -22.80 25.84 5.94
C ALA A 107 -22.87 24.59 6.86
N TRP A 108 -22.45 23.42 6.38
CA TRP A 108 -22.42 22.19 7.19
C TRP A 108 -21.48 22.32 8.39
N HIS A 109 -20.30 22.92 8.19
CA HIS A 109 -19.34 23.16 9.26
C HIS A 109 -19.90 24.14 10.31
N HIS A 110 -20.55 25.21 9.89
CA HIS A 110 -21.18 26.16 10.81
C HIS A 110 -22.31 25.50 11.60
N ARG A 111 -23.17 24.68 10.97
CA ARG A 111 -24.20 23.91 11.68
C ARG A 111 -23.64 23.04 12.79
N ARG A 112 -22.55 22.33 12.49
CA ARG A 112 -21.84 21.48 13.46
C ARG A 112 -21.27 22.31 14.62
N TRP A 113 -20.71 23.48 14.32
CA TRP A 113 -20.20 24.41 15.33
C TRP A 113 -21.32 24.92 16.25
N VAL A 114 -22.48 25.29 15.70
CA VAL A 114 -23.64 25.74 16.49
C VAL A 114 -24.13 24.63 17.43
N LEU A 115 -24.34 23.41 16.92
CA LEU A 115 -24.83 22.30 17.76
C LEU A 115 -23.87 21.89 18.88
N ARG A 116 -22.56 22.03 18.66
CA ARG A 116 -21.55 21.77 19.70
C ARG A 116 -21.66 22.70 20.91
N LYS A 117 -22.36 23.83 20.80
CA LYS A 117 -22.63 24.71 21.94
C LYS A 117 -23.64 24.11 22.94
N GLY A 118 -24.39 23.07 22.55
CA GLY A 118 -25.18 22.25 23.49
C GLY A 118 -26.55 22.81 23.91
N HIS A 119 -26.98 23.97 23.42
CA HIS A 119 -28.26 24.59 23.82
C HIS A 119 -29.43 24.37 22.85
N SER A 120 -29.15 23.99 21.60
CA SER A 120 -30.17 23.74 20.57
C SER A 120 -30.65 22.28 20.57
N SER A 121 -31.90 22.06 20.16
CA SER A 121 -32.51 20.73 20.08
C SER A 121 -31.92 19.91 18.93
N VAL A 122 -31.40 18.71 19.24
CA VAL A 122 -30.82 17.78 18.26
C VAL A 122 -31.89 16.90 17.59
N GLU A 123 -33.09 16.78 18.17
CA GLU A 123 -34.18 15.92 17.65
C GLU A 123 -34.63 16.28 16.23
N LYS A 124 -34.52 17.56 15.86
CA LYS A 124 -34.90 18.06 14.53
C LYS A 124 -33.89 17.66 13.45
N GLU A 125 -32.65 17.33 13.84
CA GLU A 125 -31.55 17.10 12.90
C GLU A 125 -31.69 15.79 12.14
N LEU A 126 -32.18 14.72 12.77
CA LEU A 126 -32.44 13.46 12.07
C LEU A 126 -33.51 13.62 10.99
N ARG A 127 -34.58 14.39 11.28
CA ARG A 127 -35.64 14.67 10.29
C ARG A 127 -35.11 15.52 9.12
N LEU A 128 -34.20 16.45 9.41
CA LEU A 128 -33.53 17.25 8.38
C LEU A 128 -32.64 16.36 7.49
N LEU A 129 -31.87 15.48 8.11
CA LEU A 129 -31.01 14.51 7.43
C LEU A 129 -31.82 13.58 6.52
N ASP A 130 -32.97 13.07 6.99
CA ASP A 130 -33.84 12.23 6.15
C ASP A 130 -34.33 12.99 4.90
N LYS A 131 -34.65 14.28 5.00
CA LYS A 131 -35.00 15.10 3.82
C LYS A 131 -33.84 15.20 2.84
N PHE A 132 -32.63 15.47 3.32
CA PHE A 132 -31.45 15.59 2.46
C PHE A 132 -31.07 14.26 1.81
N GLN A 133 -31.15 13.15 2.54
CA GLN A 133 -30.80 11.82 2.03
C GLN A 133 -31.85 11.28 1.06
N ASN A 134 -33.14 11.59 1.27
CA ASN A 134 -34.16 11.26 0.28
C ASN A 134 -33.99 12.07 -1.02
N ALA A 135 -33.47 13.30 -0.93
CA ALA A 135 -33.24 14.16 -2.09
C ALA A 135 -31.94 13.82 -2.86
N ASP A 136 -30.84 13.59 -2.14
CA ASP A 136 -29.56 13.12 -2.68
C ASP A 136 -28.95 12.08 -1.72
N PRO A 137 -29.22 10.77 -1.93
CA PRO A 137 -28.73 9.71 -1.04
C PRO A 137 -27.21 9.59 -1.04
N ARG A 138 -26.53 10.19 -2.03
CA ARG A 138 -25.06 10.20 -2.17
C ARG A 138 -24.42 11.47 -1.60
N ASN A 139 -25.18 12.32 -0.93
CA ASN A 139 -24.65 13.53 -0.32
C ASN A 139 -23.74 13.17 0.89
N PHE A 140 -22.44 13.06 0.65
CA PHE A 140 -21.46 12.72 1.68
C PHE A 140 -21.41 13.74 2.83
N HIS A 141 -21.80 15.01 2.60
CA HIS A 141 -21.87 15.99 3.69
C HIS A 141 -22.98 15.65 4.68
N ALA A 142 -24.16 15.24 4.17
CA ALA A 142 -25.26 14.80 5.00
C ALA A 142 -24.89 13.51 5.78
N TRP A 143 -24.19 12.56 5.15
CA TRP A 143 -23.67 11.38 5.84
C TRP A 143 -22.65 11.72 6.93
N ASN A 144 -21.69 12.61 6.65
CA ASN A 144 -20.74 13.10 7.65
C ASN A 144 -21.44 13.79 8.81
N TYR A 145 -22.45 14.60 8.51
CA TYR A 145 -23.23 15.29 9.54
C TYR A 145 -24.08 14.32 10.35
N ARG A 146 -24.67 13.30 9.73
CA ARG A 146 -25.41 12.23 10.41
C ARG A 146 -24.55 11.52 11.44
N ARG A 147 -23.31 11.15 11.09
CA ARG A 147 -22.38 10.51 12.04
C ARG A 147 -22.14 11.38 13.27
N PHE A 148 -21.94 12.68 13.08
CA PHE A 148 -21.81 13.65 14.17
C PHE A 148 -23.09 13.78 15.02
N VAL A 149 -24.26 13.83 14.38
CA VAL A 149 -25.55 13.92 15.09
C VAL A 149 -25.85 12.64 15.88
N ALA A 150 -25.58 11.47 15.29
CA ALA A 150 -25.76 10.18 15.95
C ALA A 150 -24.87 10.06 17.20
N GLU A 151 -23.62 10.52 17.12
CA GLU A 151 -22.70 10.62 18.26
C GLU A 151 -23.24 11.56 19.34
N LEU A 152 -23.69 12.78 18.99
CA LEU A 152 -24.30 13.72 19.95
C LEU A 152 -25.53 13.17 20.66
N MET A 153 -26.30 12.34 19.96
CA MET A 153 -27.52 11.72 20.49
C MET A 153 -27.25 10.40 21.23
N ASN A 154 -26.00 9.94 21.32
CA ASN A 154 -25.64 8.62 21.84
C ASN A 154 -26.46 7.48 21.21
N ARG A 155 -26.70 7.54 19.89
CA ARG A 155 -27.40 6.47 19.17
C ARG A 155 -26.51 5.22 19.14
N SER A 156 -27.12 4.05 19.32
CA SER A 156 -26.38 2.80 19.22
C SER A 156 -25.99 2.50 17.78
N GLU A 157 -24.91 1.74 17.61
CA GLU A 157 -24.49 1.28 16.29
C GLU A 157 -25.55 0.38 15.62
N GLU A 158 -26.32 -0.40 16.38
CA GLU A 158 -27.42 -1.24 15.84
C GLU A 158 -28.52 -0.39 15.20
N ASP A 159 -28.84 0.74 15.82
CA ASP A 159 -29.82 1.70 15.31
C ASP A 159 -29.39 2.30 13.97
N GLU A 160 -28.09 2.58 13.82
CA GLU A 160 -27.51 3.08 12.58
C GLU A 160 -27.34 1.98 11.53
N LEU A 161 -27.06 0.73 11.94
CA LEU A 161 -27.08 -0.42 11.03
C LEU A 161 -28.48 -0.65 10.45
N LYS A 162 -29.53 -0.58 11.29
CA LYS A 162 -30.92 -0.64 10.83
C LYS A 162 -31.25 0.50 9.86
N TYR A 163 -30.71 1.69 10.09
CA TYR A 163 -30.86 2.80 9.16
C TYR A 163 -30.21 2.51 7.80
N THR A 164 -28.97 2.00 7.78
CA THR A 164 -28.31 1.61 6.52
C THR A 164 -29.08 0.51 5.80
N GLN A 165 -29.61 -0.48 6.52
CA GLN A 165 -30.44 -1.55 5.96
C GLN A 165 -31.66 -0.96 5.24
N ASN A 166 -32.44 -0.11 5.92
CA ASN A 166 -33.62 0.51 5.33
C ASN A 166 -33.30 1.32 4.05
N LEU A 167 -32.10 1.89 3.95
CA LEU A 167 -31.67 2.63 2.76
C LEU A 167 -31.22 1.71 1.62
N ILE A 168 -30.60 0.58 1.94
CA ILE A 168 -30.23 -0.48 1.00
C ILE A 168 -31.50 -1.14 0.45
N ASP A 169 -32.46 -1.51 1.30
CA ASP A 169 -33.72 -2.13 0.89
C ASP A 169 -34.53 -1.22 -0.05
N LYS A 170 -34.45 0.10 0.15
CA LYS A 170 -35.09 1.09 -0.73
C LYS A 170 -34.35 1.27 -2.05
N ASN A 171 -33.03 1.16 -2.04
CA ASN A 171 -32.16 1.35 -3.19
C ASN A 171 -30.81 0.65 -2.96
N PHE A 172 -30.68 -0.57 -3.47
CA PHE A 172 -29.48 -1.37 -3.29
C PHE A 172 -28.26 -0.74 -4.00
N SER A 173 -28.44 0.17 -4.96
CA SER A 173 -27.36 0.92 -5.61
C SER A 173 -26.82 2.10 -4.78
N ASN A 174 -27.24 2.22 -3.50
CA ASN A 174 -26.79 3.29 -2.62
C ASN A 174 -25.41 3.00 -2.01
N TYR A 175 -24.35 3.31 -2.75
CA TYR A 175 -22.96 3.19 -2.28
C TYR A 175 -22.72 3.81 -0.90
N SER A 176 -23.32 4.97 -0.60
CA SER A 176 -23.10 5.63 0.69
C SER A 176 -23.70 4.84 1.86
N ALA A 177 -24.80 4.12 1.66
CA ALA A 177 -25.36 3.25 2.68
C ALA A 177 -24.45 2.05 2.94
N TRP A 178 -24.00 1.36 1.88
CA TRP A 178 -23.03 0.25 1.99
C TRP A 178 -21.73 0.67 2.67
N HIS A 179 -21.17 1.82 2.28
CA HIS A 179 -19.95 2.35 2.89
C HIS A 179 -20.15 2.69 4.38
N ASN A 180 -21.26 3.30 4.77
CA ASN A 180 -21.50 3.57 6.19
C ASN A 180 -21.71 2.28 6.97
N ARG A 181 -22.37 1.28 6.38
CA ARG A 181 -22.53 -0.04 6.98
C ARG A 181 -21.19 -0.73 7.23
N SER A 182 -20.27 -0.70 6.27
CA SER A 182 -18.92 -1.28 6.45
C SER A 182 -18.14 -0.59 7.58
N VAL A 183 -18.22 0.74 7.67
CA VAL A 183 -17.58 1.51 8.76
C VAL A 183 -18.16 1.14 10.13
N LEU A 184 -19.49 1.03 10.25
CA LEU A 184 -20.15 0.63 11.50
C LEU A 184 -19.74 -0.78 11.93
N LEU A 185 -19.79 -1.75 11.01
CA LEU A 185 -19.39 -3.14 11.29
C LEU A 185 -17.91 -3.25 11.65
N SER A 186 -17.02 -2.54 10.95
CA SER A 186 -15.59 -2.50 11.30
C SER A 186 -15.36 -1.96 12.72
N ASN A 187 -16.12 -0.97 13.16
CA ASN A 187 -16.01 -0.44 14.52
C ASN A 187 -16.53 -1.45 15.57
N LEU A 188 -17.66 -2.11 15.29
CA LEU A 188 -18.22 -3.13 16.17
C LEU A 188 -17.28 -4.34 16.32
N MET A 189 -16.70 -4.81 15.22
CA MET A 189 -15.71 -5.90 15.23
C MET A 189 -14.46 -5.53 16.03
N LYS A 190 -13.96 -4.29 15.91
CA LYS A 190 -12.78 -3.81 16.67
C LYS A 190 -13.03 -3.72 18.18
N LYS A 191 -14.21 -3.23 18.58
CA LYS A 191 -14.53 -2.99 20.00
C LYS A 191 -14.71 -4.28 20.81
N LYS A 192 -14.78 -5.47 20.17
CA LYS A 192 -15.09 -6.77 20.81
C LYS A 192 -16.22 -6.64 21.83
N VAL A 193 -17.27 -5.88 21.48
CA VAL A 193 -18.35 -5.51 22.42
C VAL A 193 -18.99 -6.78 22.98
N GLN A 194 -19.08 -6.90 24.31
CA GLN A 194 -19.82 -7.99 24.95
C GLN A 194 -21.25 -8.03 24.40
N GLY A 195 -21.61 -9.15 23.74
CA GLY A 195 -22.93 -9.37 23.16
C GLY A 195 -23.04 -9.18 21.64
N PHE A 196 -22.00 -8.74 20.94
CA PHE A 196 -21.98 -8.77 19.48
C PHE A 196 -21.78 -10.22 18.97
N SER A 197 -22.57 -10.64 17.98
CA SER A 197 -22.46 -11.96 17.33
C SER A 197 -21.00 -12.26 16.95
N GLN A 198 -20.60 -13.53 16.98
CA GLN A 198 -19.27 -13.93 16.51
C GLN A 198 -19.06 -13.38 15.09
N LYS A 199 -17.85 -12.87 14.82
CA LYS A 199 -17.46 -12.25 13.53
C LYS A 199 -17.96 -13.05 12.33
N ASP A 200 -17.88 -14.38 12.43
CA ASP A 200 -18.31 -15.33 11.41
C ASP A 200 -19.81 -15.27 11.12
N GLU A 201 -20.67 -15.19 12.14
CA GLU A 201 -22.12 -15.07 11.94
C GLU A 201 -22.50 -13.76 11.25
N VAL A 202 -21.77 -12.68 11.55
CA VAL A 202 -21.98 -11.38 10.93
C VAL A 202 -21.57 -11.45 9.46
N LEU A 203 -20.39 -12.00 9.16
CA LEU A 203 -19.93 -12.15 7.78
C LEU A 203 -20.92 -12.98 6.95
N SER A 204 -21.41 -14.12 7.46
CA SER A 204 -22.40 -14.94 6.75
C SER A 204 -23.65 -14.16 6.36
N ARG A 205 -24.25 -13.40 7.30
CA ARG A 205 -25.45 -12.59 7.03
C ARG A 205 -25.17 -11.47 6.03
N GLU A 206 -24.00 -10.84 6.10
CA GLU A 206 -23.64 -9.75 5.18
C GLU A 206 -23.32 -10.28 3.76
N TYR A 207 -22.76 -11.48 3.63
CA TYR A 207 -22.62 -12.14 2.32
C TYR A 207 -23.98 -12.46 1.70
N GLU A 208 -24.93 -12.97 2.48
CA GLU A 208 -26.31 -13.20 2.01
C GLU A 208 -26.94 -11.87 1.54
N LEU A 209 -26.86 -10.83 2.35
CA LEU A 209 -27.41 -9.51 2.04
C LEU A 209 -26.82 -8.91 0.76
N VAL A 210 -25.50 -8.94 0.59
CA VAL A 210 -24.87 -8.37 -0.61
C VAL A 210 -25.19 -9.21 -1.85
N ARG A 211 -25.28 -10.53 -1.71
CA ARG A 211 -25.59 -11.45 -2.82
C ARG A 211 -26.95 -11.15 -3.45
N GLU A 212 -27.95 -10.83 -2.63
CA GLU A 212 -29.27 -10.39 -3.13
C GLU A 212 -29.15 -9.15 -4.02
N ALA A 213 -28.34 -8.17 -3.64
CA ALA A 213 -28.10 -6.98 -4.45
C ALA A 213 -27.35 -7.30 -5.75
N LEU A 214 -26.26 -8.08 -5.66
CA LEU A 214 -25.41 -8.44 -6.80
C LEU A 214 -26.16 -9.22 -7.89
N PHE A 215 -27.05 -10.12 -7.49
CA PHE A 215 -27.80 -10.96 -8.43
C PHE A 215 -29.08 -10.27 -8.94
N THR A 216 -29.46 -9.14 -8.34
CA THR A 216 -30.56 -8.30 -8.83
C THR A 216 -30.11 -7.38 -9.97
N ASP A 217 -28.92 -6.78 -9.86
CA ASP A 217 -28.35 -5.92 -10.89
C ASP A 217 -26.82 -6.05 -10.92
N GLU A 218 -26.31 -6.77 -11.92
CA GLU A 218 -24.89 -7.05 -12.09
C GLU A 218 -24.04 -5.80 -12.42
N ASP A 219 -24.66 -4.73 -12.93
CA ASP A 219 -23.98 -3.50 -13.32
C ASP A 219 -23.82 -2.52 -12.14
N ASP A 220 -24.56 -2.70 -11.03
CA ASP A 220 -24.40 -1.87 -9.83
C ASP A 220 -23.10 -2.19 -9.09
N GLN A 221 -22.16 -1.26 -9.13
CA GLN A 221 -20.86 -1.39 -8.48
C GLN A 221 -20.92 -1.35 -6.95
N SER A 222 -22.01 -0.85 -6.37
CA SER A 222 -22.08 -0.59 -4.92
C SER A 222 -22.00 -1.88 -4.11
N GLY A 223 -22.80 -2.88 -4.49
CA GLY A 223 -22.73 -4.22 -3.90
C GLY A 223 -21.35 -4.86 -4.10
N TRP A 224 -20.74 -4.71 -5.28
CA TRP A 224 -19.43 -5.31 -5.59
C TRP A 224 -18.30 -4.75 -4.73
N PHE A 225 -18.29 -3.44 -4.48
CA PHE A 225 -17.31 -2.82 -3.58
C PHE A 225 -17.54 -3.24 -2.12
N TYR A 226 -18.79 -3.44 -1.71
CA TYR A 226 -19.10 -3.97 -0.38
C TYR A 226 -18.68 -5.43 -0.22
N HIS A 227 -18.92 -6.26 -1.23
CA HIS A 227 -18.44 -7.64 -1.29
C HIS A 227 -16.91 -7.70 -1.24
N LEU A 228 -16.19 -6.82 -1.94
CA LEU A 228 -14.74 -6.72 -1.83
C LEU A 228 -14.27 -6.41 -0.40
N TRP A 229 -14.99 -5.53 0.32
CA TRP A 229 -14.72 -5.27 1.73
C TRP A 229 -15.00 -6.49 2.62
N LEU A 230 -16.07 -7.26 2.35
CA LEU A 230 -16.36 -8.51 3.07
C LEU A 230 -15.26 -9.55 2.85
N LEU A 231 -14.77 -9.66 1.61
CA LEU A 231 -13.66 -10.55 1.28
C LEU A 231 -12.41 -10.17 2.09
N ASP A 232 -12.06 -8.88 2.14
CA ASP A 232 -10.97 -8.39 3.00
C ASP A 232 -11.20 -8.78 4.47
N GLN A 233 -12.40 -8.58 5.02
CA GLN A 233 -12.69 -8.94 6.41
C GLN A 233 -12.62 -10.46 6.68
N THR A 234 -12.84 -11.27 5.64
CA THR A 234 -12.81 -12.74 5.71
C THR A 234 -11.38 -13.27 5.70
N VAL A 235 -10.51 -12.72 4.86
CA VAL A 235 -9.11 -13.19 4.72
C VAL A 235 -8.16 -12.52 5.70
N LYS A 236 -8.50 -11.33 6.22
CA LYS A 236 -7.61 -10.54 7.05
C LYS A 236 -7.27 -11.25 8.36
N THR A 237 -6.01 -11.64 8.48
CA THR A 237 -5.44 -12.12 9.74
C THR A 237 -5.24 -10.92 10.68
N GLU A 238 -5.84 -10.97 11.86
CA GLU A 238 -5.74 -9.86 12.83
C GLU A 238 -4.31 -9.71 13.35
N ASN A 239 -3.65 -10.82 13.67
CA ASN A 239 -2.31 -10.80 14.27
C ASN A 239 -1.22 -10.88 13.19
N PRO A 240 -0.17 -10.03 13.26
CA PRO A 240 0.99 -10.16 12.39
C PRO A 240 1.70 -11.50 12.62
N LEU A 241 2.18 -12.12 11.55
CA LEU A 241 2.93 -13.37 11.57
C LEU A 241 4.29 -13.15 10.90
N LEU A 242 5.33 -13.82 11.42
CA LEU A 242 6.59 -13.98 10.70
C LEU A 242 6.38 -15.07 9.64
N VAL A 243 6.43 -14.69 8.36
CA VAL A 243 6.13 -15.57 7.22
C VAL A 243 7.39 -16.30 6.77
N SER A 244 8.51 -15.59 6.72
CA SER A 244 9.80 -16.17 6.35
C SER A 244 10.97 -15.39 6.94
N SER A 245 12.13 -16.04 6.93
CA SER A 245 13.39 -15.45 7.33
C SER A 245 14.51 -15.87 6.38
N TRP A 246 15.54 -15.04 6.29
CA TRP A 246 16.83 -15.47 5.79
C TRP A 246 17.90 -15.14 6.85
N PRO A 247 18.70 -16.11 7.32
CA PRO A 247 18.69 -17.53 6.94
C PRO A 247 17.41 -18.26 7.34
N ALA A 248 17.13 -19.37 6.67
CA ALA A 248 15.94 -20.18 6.92
C ALA A 248 16.16 -21.16 8.10
N HIS A 249 15.09 -21.65 8.71
CA HIS A 249 15.18 -22.58 9.85
C HIS A 249 15.85 -23.90 9.43
N ASP A 250 16.75 -24.41 10.27
CA ASP A 250 17.51 -25.64 10.05
C ASP A 250 18.41 -25.60 8.81
N SER A 251 18.72 -24.39 8.31
CA SER A 251 19.72 -24.21 7.24
C SER A 251 21.15 -24.29 7.77
N ASP A 252 22.02 -24.92 6.98
CA ASP A 252 23.47 -24.93 7.18
C ASP A 252 24.15 -24.03 6.16
N LEU A 253 24.51 -22.82 6.58
CA LEU A 253 25.11 -21.83 5.71
C LEU A 253 26.62 -21.97 5.63
N GLN A 254 27.17 -21.80 4.44
CA GLN A 254 28.59 -21.57 4.24
C GLN A 254 28.79 -20.09 3.92
N PHE A 255 29.58 -19.39 4.73
CA PHE A 255 29.75 -17.96 4.58
C PHE A 255 31.24 -17.56 4.64
N HIS A 256 31.65 -16.75 3.66
CA HIS A 256 33.05 -16.35 3.47
C HIS A 256 33.34 -14.93 3.97
N SER A 257 32.30 -14.08 4.06
CA SER A 257 32.43 -12.71 4.53
C SER A 257 32.30 -12.63 6.06
N LYS A 258 32.85 -11.58 6.66
CA LYS A 258 32.77 -11.35 8.11
C LYS A 258 31.35 -11.01 8.58
N MET A 259 30.51 -10.51 7.69
CA MET A 259 29.17 -10.02 7.99
C MET A 259 28.14 -10.58 7.01
N PHE A 260 27.01 -11.04 7.53
CA PHE A 260 25.87 -11.50 6.73
C PHE A 260 24.55 -10.88 7.22
N PRO A 261 23.57 -10.66 6.33
CA PRO A 261 22.27 -10.12 6.73
C PRO A 261 21.42 -11.17 7.46
N LEU A 262 20.68 -10.74 8.49
CA LEU A 262 19.51 -11.46 9.00
C LEU A 262 18.27 -10.69 8.57
N ILE A 263 17.41 -11.33 7.77
CA ILE A 263 16.21 -10.76 7.15
C ILE A 263 14.99 -11.41 7.79
N LEU A 264 14.04 -10.59 8.22
CA LEU A 264 12.73 -11.03 8.72
C LEU A 264 11.63 -10.48 7.82
N TYR A 265 10.72 -11.35 7.37
CA TYR A 265 9.60 -11.01 6.51
C TYR A 265 8.27 -11.28 7.21
N PHE A 266 7.49 -10.24 7.46
CA PHE A 266 6.20 -10.33 8.14
C PHE A 266 5.03 -10.39 7.15
N SER A 267 3.89 -10.93 7.57
CA SER A 267 2.66 -10.98 6.76
C SER A 267 2.04 -9.62 6.51
N GLN A 268 2.38 -8.63 7.34
CA GLN A 268 1.93 -7.25 7.25
C GLN A 268 3.00 -6.31 7.84
N PRO A 269 3.00 -5.00 7.52
CA PRO A 269 3.95 -4.05 8.10
C PRO A 269 3.82 -3.97 9.63
N VAL A 270 4.95 -4.11 10.32
CA VAL A 270 5.07 -4.03 11.79
C VAL A 270 6.04 -2.93 12.22
N GLU A 271 5.81 -2.36 13.40
CA GLU A 271 6.74 -1.50 14.14
C GLU A 271 7.23 -2.18 15.42
N GLY A 272 8.27 -1.61 16.04
CA GLY A 272 8.81 -2.08 17.31
C GLY A 272 9.92 -3.14 17.20
N VAL A 273 10.38 -3.47 15.98
CA VAL A 273 11.48 -4.42 15.73
C VAL A 273 12.81 -3.85 16.26
N ASN A 274 13.31 -4.43 17.34
CA ASN A 274 14.60 -4.09 17.96
C ASN A 274 15.07 -5.24 18.88
N SER A 275 16.24 -5.08 19.52
CA SER A 275 16.86 -6.08 20.42
C SER A 275 16.02 -6.48 21.64
N SER A 276 15.02 -5.69 22.08
CA SER A 276 14.14 -6.10 23.17
C SER A 276 13.05 -7.05 22.69
N THR A 277 12.57 -6.88 21.46
CA THR A 277 11.52 -7.70 20.86
C THR A 277 12.03 -8.94 20.13
N ILE A 278 13.27 -8.90 19.66
CA ILE A 278 13.94 -9.99 18.94
C ILE A 278 15.24 -10.33 19.65
N ALA A 279 15.32 -11.54 20.19
CA ALA A 279 16.53 -12.05 20.83
C ALA A 279 17.27 -12.97 19.85
N VAL A 280 18.54 -12.66 19.60
CA VAL A 280 19.44 -13.49 18.78
C VAL A 280 20.54 -14.04 19.69
N SER A 281 20.57 -15.37 19.87
CA SER A 281 21.59 -16.06 20.65
C SER A 281 22.51 -16.84 19.72
N SER A 282 23.81 -16.55 19.77
CA SER A 282 24.83 -17.27 19.00
C SER A 282 26.05 -17.55 19.87
N GLY A 283 26.77 -18.65 19.60
CA GLY A 283 27.94 -19.05 20.38
C GLY A 283 29.10 -18.03 20.45
N PHE A 284 29.07 -16.99 19.61
CA PHE A 284 30.10 -15.96 19.47
C PHE A 284 29.57 -14.53 19.67
N ASN A 285 28.25 -14.35 19.75
CA ASN A 285 27.57 -13.05 19.87
C ASN A 285 26.42 -13.22 20.86
N MET A 286 26.73 -13.16 22.15
CA MET A 286 25.74 -13.04 23.21
C MET A 286 25.61 -11.55 23.56
N ASN A 287 24.43 -10.97 23.37
CA ASN A 287 24.06 -9.63 23.85
C ASN A 287 24.74 -8.40 23.20
N LYS A 288 24.94 -8.38 21.87
CA LYS A 288 25.12 -7.10 21.16
C LYS A 288 23.75 -6.51 20.82
N ASP A 289 23.58 -5.22 21.06
CA ASP A 289 22.41 -4.47 20.58
C ASP A 289 22.44 -4.42 19.04
N LEU A 290 21.69 -5.32 18.40
CA LEU A 290 21.57 -5.37 16.95
C LEU A 290 20.76 -4.17 16.45
N VAL A 291 21.31 -3.47 15.47
CA VAL A 291 20.60 -2.38 14.79
C VAL A 291 19.72 -2.98 13.71
N TRP A 292 18.41 -2.88 13.91
CA TRP A 292 17.40 -3.33 12.95
C TRP A 292 17.02 -2.18 12.02
N LYS A 293 17.14 -2.40 10.72
CA LYS A 293 16.80 -1.43 9.69
C LYS A 293 15.50 -1.86 8.97
N PRO A 294 14.48 -0.99 8.91
CA PRO A 294 13.30 -1.24 8.09
C PRO A 294 13.63 -1.08 6.60
N LEU A 295 13.12 -1.97 5.77
CA LEU A 295 13.16 -1.84 4.31
C LEU A 295 11.81 -1.29 3.84
N THR A 296 11.69 0.04 3.81
CA THR A 296 10.49 0.76 3.35
C THR A 296 10.85 1.82 2.32
N THR A 297 9.92 2.06 1.40
CA THR A 297 9.96 3.20 0.47
C THR A 297 9.32 4.47 1.07
N SER A 298 8.61 4.36 2.20
CA SER A 298 8.02 5.47 2.95
C SER A 298 8.76 5.75 4.26
N ASN A 299 8.76 7.01 4.72
CA ASN A 299 9.26 7.43 6.04
C ASN A 299 8.40 6.91 7.23
N SER A 300 7.76 5.74 7.08
CA SER A 300 6.95 5.10 8.11
C SER A 300 7.82 4.38 9.12
N LYS A 301 7.39 4.36 10.39
CA LYS A 301 8.00 3.54 11.45
C LYS A 301 7.70 2.04 11.30
N THR A 302 6.79 1.68 10.39
CA THR A 302 6.36 0.32 10.11
C THR A 302 6.99 -0.19 8.81
N ALA A 303 7.42 -1.45 8.80
CA ALA A 303 7.95 -2.14 7.63
C ALA A 303 7.52 -3.60 7.59
N GLN A 304 7.35 -4.15 6.39
CA GLN A 304 7.08 -5.57 6.21
C GLN A 304 8.36 -6.42 6.27
N VAL A 305 9.49 -5.84 5.85
CA VAL A 305 10.79 -6.51 5.84
C VAL A 305 11.76 -5.72 6.71
N TRP A 306 12.47 -6.43 7.58
CA TRP A 306 13.47 -5.88 8.48
C TRP A 306 14.79 -6.61 8.29
N VAL A 307 15.90 -5.87 8.29
CA VAL A 307 17.24 -6.43 8.13
C VAL A 307 18.16 -5.96 9.26
N THR A 308 19.00 -6.85 9.74
CA THR A 308 20.16 -6.53 10.57
C THR A 308 21.40 -7.26 10.04
N GLN A 309 22.59 -6.91 10.53
CA GLN A 309 23.84 -7.54 10.13
C GLN A 309 24.44 -8.29 11.33
N LEU A 310 24.86 -9.54 11.10
CA LEU A 310 25.51 -10.37 12.11
C LEU A 310 27.00 -10.49 11.82
N ASP A 311 27.82 -10.14 12.80
CA ASP A 311 29.29 -10.25 12.73
C ASP A 311 29.75 -11.63 13.19
N LEU A 312 30.56 -12.31 12.37
CA LEU A 312 31.28 -13.53 12.74
C LEU A 312 32.56 -13.19 13.52
N PRO A 313 33.03 -14.05 14.44
CA PRO A 313 34.20 -13.78 15.29
C PRO A 313 35.51 -13.78 14.49
N ASP A 314 36.43 -12.87 14.86
CA ASP A 314 37.71 -12.62 14.18
C ASP A 314 38.81 -13.67 14.41
N THR A 315 38.50 -14.83 14.98
CA THR A 315 39.53 -15.86 15.25
C THR A 315 40.09 -16.43 13.95
N GLU A 316 41.43 -16.48 13.81
CA GLU A 316 42.09 -17.16 12.69
C GLU A 316 41.73 -18.66 12.69
N ILE A 317 40.70 -19.02 11.92
CA ILE A 317 40.13 -20.36 11.93
C ILE A 317 41.04 -21.29 11.12
N LYS A 318 41.68 -22.26 11.80
CA LYS A 318 42.50 -23.31 11.17
C LYS A 318 41.68 -24.49 10.60
N SER A 319 40.39 -24.58 10.92
CA SER A 319 39.46 -25.65 10.50
C SER A 319 38.01 -25.16 10.54
N SER A 320 37.16 -25.53 9.57
CA SER A 320 35.73 -25.17 9.52
C SER A 320 35.05 -25.31 10.88
N GLN A 321 34.57 -24.20 11.45
CA GLN A 321 33.83 -24.18 12.71
C GLN A 321 32.36 -23.85 12.43
N ALA A 322 31.48 -24.67 12.98
CA ALA A 322 30.04 -24.50 12.93
C ALA A 322 29.59 -23.66 14.12
N TYR A 323 28.85 -22.59 13.85
CA TYR A 323 28.26 -21.75 14.89
C TYR A 323 26.73 -21.79 14.80
N PRO A 324 26.04 -22.39 15.78
CA PRO A 324 24.59 -22.34 15.83
C PRO A 324 24.13 -20.93 16.23
N VAL A 325 23.10 -20.45 15.54
CA VAL A 325 22.41 -19.19 15.80
C VAL A 325 20.94 -19.50 16.01
N GLU A 326 20.37 -18.96 17.07
CA GLU A 326 18.96 -19.09 17.41
C GLU A 326 18.34 -17.69 17.48
N VAL A 327 17.18 -17.52 16.84
CA VAL A 327 16.45 -16.28 16.78
C VAL A 327 15.06 -16.50 17.38
N ASN A 328 14.71 -15.65 18.35
CA ASN A 328 13.41 -15.64 19.01
C ASN A 328 12.74 -14.29 18.77
N VAL A 329 11.56 -14.32 18.13
CA VAL A 329 10.77 -13.13 17.77
C VAL A 329 9.53 -13.07 18.64
N GLY A 330 9.30 -11.93 19.30
CA GLY A 330 8.11 -11.68 20.11
C GLY A 330 8.21 -12.14 21.57
N ASN A 331 9.42 -12.15 22.15
CA ASN A 331 9.64 -12.50 23.57
C ASN A 331 9.20 -11.41 24.56
N SER A 332 8.94 -10.18 24.09
CA SER A 332 8.48 -9.05 24.89
C SER A 332 7.38 -8.27 24.18
N GLU A 333 6.57 -7.53 24.95
CA GLU A 333 5.54 -6.65 24.38
C GLU A 333 6.21 -5.49 23.62
N GLY A 334 5.75 -5.22 22.39
CA GLY A 334 6.26 -4.09 21.60
C GLY A 334 6.12 -4.23 20.09
N LEU A 335 5.99 -5.45 19.56
CA LEU A 335 5.72 -5.67 18.13
C LEU A 335 4.24 -5.47 17.82
N ILE A 336 3.95 -4.44 17.01
CA ILE A 336 2.58 -4.02 16.68
C ILE A 336 2.46 -3.83 15.17
N SER A 337 1.37 -4.31 14.57
CA SER A 337 1.08 -4.06 13.15
C SER A 337 0.65 -2.62 12.91
N SER A 338 0.70 -2.15 11.66
CA SER A 338 0.17 -0.83 11.27
C SER A 338 -1.31 -0.63 11.64
N ASN A 339 -2.04 -1.70 11.93
CA ASN A 339 -3.45 -1.69 12.31
C ASN A 339 -3.67 -1.74 13.84
N GLY A 340 -2.60 -1.76 14.65
CA GLY A 340 -2.65 -1.76 16.11
C GLY A 340 -2.77 -3.13 16.77
N PHE A 341 -2.59 -4.23 16.02
CA PHE A 341 -2.62 -5.59 16.58
C PHE A 341 -1.24 -6.02 17.06
N THR A 342 -1.17 -6.62 18.24
CA THR A 342 0.07 -7.10 18.83
C THR A 342 0.50 -8.44 18.22
N TYR A 343 1.81 -8.65 18.12
CA TYR A 343 2.38 -9.94 17.74
C TYR A 343 2.15 -10.96 18.86
N SER A 344 1.21 -11.89 18.64
CA SER A 344 0.74 -12.81 19.68
C SER A 344 1.36 -14.21 19.62
N CYS A 345 2.18 -14.49 18.59
CA CYS A 345 2.67 -15.84 18.29
C CYS A 345 4.19 -15.87 18.32
N PRO A 346 4.81 -15.99 19.52
CA PRO A 346 6.27 -16.07 19.64
C PRO A 346 6.84 -17.13 18.70
N THR A 347 7.81 -16.75 17.90
CA THR A 347 8.39 -17.59 16.85
C THR A 347 9.86 -17.80 17.14
N ARG A 348 10.29 -19.05 17.07
CA ARG A 348 11.68 -19.45 17.27
C ARG A 348 12.16 -20.22 16.06
N PHE A 349 13.32 -19.84 15.56
CA PHE A 349 14.03 -20.60 14.54
C PHE A 349 15.53 -20.58 14.81
N ALA A 350 16.23 -21.57 14.27
CA ALA A 350 17.67 -21.70 14.40
C ALA A 350 18.29 -22.10 13.07
N PHE A 351 19.57 -21.77 12.88
CA PHE A 351 20.37 -22.13 11.71
C PHE A 351 21.84 -22.23 12.13
N THR A 352 22.66 -22.88 11.30
CA THR A 352 24.09 -23.05 11.56
C THR A 352 24.90 -22.26 10.55
N VAL A 353 25.89 -21.50 11.01
CA VAL A 353 26.83 -20.80 10.13
C VAL A 353 28.20 -21.48 10.20
N ASN A 354 28.66 -21.99 9.06
CA ASN A 354 29.97 -22.58 8.89
C ASN A 354 30.93 -21.55 8.27
N GLN A 355 31.91 -21.11 9.06
CA GLN A 355 32.92 -20.17 8.60
C GLN A 355 34.09 -20.91 7.97
N GLN A 356 34.37 -20.60 6.69
CA GLN A 356 35.52 -21.14 5.96
C GLN A 356 36.74 -20.20 6.13
N PRO A 357 37.98 -20.73 6.14
CA PRO A 357 39.18 -19.90 6.22
C PRO A 357 39.23 -18.93 5.03
N ALA A 358 39.52 -17.65 5.31
CA ALA A 358 39.67 -16.63 4.28
C ALA A 358 40.77 -17.07 3.29
N ARG A 359 40.41 -17.35 2.04
CA ARG A 359 41.41 -17.51 0.98
C ARG A 359 42.16 -16.19 0.87
N ARG A 360 43.50 -16.25 0.74
CA ARG A 360 44.30 -15.10 0.28
C ARG A 360 43.63 -14.57 -0.98
N GLU A 361 43.26 -13.29 -0.98
CA GLU A 361 42.74 -12.56 -2.14
C GLU A 361 43.64 -12.83 -3.36
N SER A 362 43.28 -13.85 -4.12
CA SER A 362 43.93 -14.29 -5.35
C SER A 362 42.92 -15.07 -6.21
N ALA A 363 41.66 -14.68 -6.11
CA ALA A 363 40.69 -14.91 -7.18
C ALA A 363 40.36 -13.52 -7.72
N GLU A 364 40.89 -13.20 -8.89
CA GLU A 364 40.29 -12.18 -9.74
C GLU A 364 38.77 -12.39 -9.72
N PHE A 365 37.99 -11.31 -9.59
CA PHE A 365 36.56 -11.39 -9.84
C PHE A 365 36.37 -12.16 -11.16
N PRO A 366 35.48 -13.17 -11.20
CA PRO A 366 35.23 -13.92 -12.43
C PRO A 366 34.92 -12.90 -13.54
N GLY A 367 35.34 -13.22 -14.76
CA GLY A 367 35.21 -12.33 -15.91
C GLY A 367 33.80 -11.77 -16.10
N LYS A 368 33.66 -10.80 -17.01
CA LYS A 368 32.38 -10.20 -17.41
C LYS A 368 31.24 -11.23 -17.41
N ILE A 369 30.16 -10.97 -16.67
CA ILE A 369 28.98 -11.85 -16.66
C ILE A 369 28.22 -11.63 -17.95
N LEU A 370 28.06 -12.69 -18.72
CA LEU A 370 27.30 -12.72 -19.97
C LEU A 370 25.98 -13.45 -19.76
N TRP A 371 24.88 -12.80 -20.14
CA TRP A 371 23.52 -13.32 -20.02
C TRP A 371 23.07 -14.09 -21.27
N ARG A 372 23.94 -14.93 -21.84
CA ARG A 372 23.60 -15.74 -23.01
C ARG A 372 23.01 -17.07 -22.57
N GLU A 373 22.02 -17.57 -23.30
CA GLU A 373 21.35 -18.83 -22.98
C GLU A 373 22.33 -20.00 -22.88
N GLU A 374 23.42 -19.99 -23.67
CA GLU A 374 24.48 -21.01 -23.63
C GLU A 374 25.27 -21.04 -22.31
N ASP A 375 25.32 -19.92 -21.59
CA ASP A 375 26.09 -19.79 -20.36
C ASP A 375 25.32 -20.31 -19.12
N PHE A 376 24.07 -20.77 -19.29
CA PHE A 376 23.24 -21.30 -18.21
C PHE A 376 22.90 -22.78 -18.39
N HIS A 377 23.06 -23.56 -17.33
CA HIS A 377 22.74 -24.99 -17.29
C HIS A 377 21.71 -25.27 -16.19
N VAL A 378 20.78 -26.18 -16.44
CA VAL A 378 19.75 -26.58 -15.46
C VAL A 378 20.44 -27.20 -14.25
N CYS A 379 19.97 -26.87 -13.05
CA CYS A 379 20.53 -27.45 -11.84
C CYS A 379 20.12 -28.94 -11.70
N GLU A 380 21.09 -29.82 -11.47
CA GLU A 380 20.87 -31.26 -11.28
C GLU A 380 20.19 -31.56 -9.92
N PRO A 381 19.40 -32.65 -9.79
CA PRO A 381 18.57 -32.91 -8.61
C PRO A 381 19.34 -32.98 -7.27
N HIS A 382 20.60 -33.41 -7.29
CA HIS A 382 21.41 -33.66 -6.09
C HIS A 382 22.22 -32.43 -5.62
N SER A 383 22.39 -31.39 -6.44
CA SER A 383 23.16 -30.18 -6.06
C SER A 383 22.34 -29.13 -5.32
N LEU A 384 21.02 -29.34 -5.24
CA LEU A 384 20.04 -28.39 -4.69
C LEU A 384 19.61 -28.66 -3.24
N GLU A 385 19.94 -29.84 -2.73
CA GLU A 385 19.28 -30.46 -1.57
C GLU A 385 19.44 -29.68 -0.25
N SER A 386 20.45 -28.80 -0.12
CA SER A 386 20.70 -28.06 1.13
C SER A 386 20.19 -26.62 1.16
N ASN A 387 20.05 -25.93 0.02
CA ASN A 387 19.66 -24.50 0.00
C ASN A 387 18.21 -24.27 -0.45
N LEU A 388 17.69 -25.08 -1.37
CA LEU A 388 16.33 -24.89 -1.91
C LEU A 388 15.26 -25.68 -1.13
N VAL A 389 15.63 -26.83 -0.54
CA VAL A 389 14.72 -27.62 0.31
C VAL A 389 14.31 -26.85 1.57
N VAL A 390 15.18 -25.98 2.09
CA VAL A 390 14.90 -25.14 3.27
C VAL A 390 14.06 -23.89 2.93
N CYS A 391 13.95 -23.53 1.65
CA CYS A 391 13.16 -22.36 1.21
C CYS A 391 11.65 -22.59 1.17
N PHE A 392 11.21 -23.85 1.19
CA PHE A 392 9.78 -24.22 1.18
C PHE A 392 9.21 -24.54 2.55
N ASP A 393 10.06 -24.72 3.57
CA ASP A 393 9.66 -24.60 4.97
C ASP A 393 9.51 -23.11 5.29
N LEU A 394 8.41 -22.52 4.80
CA LEU A 394 7.85 -21.28 5.35
C LEU A 394 7.67 -21.52 6.85
N LEU A 395 8.68 -21.18 7.66
CA LEU A 395 8.77 -21.37 9.11
C LEU A 395 7.57 -22.15 9.62
N ASP A 396 7.57 -23.47 9.45
CA ASP A 396 6.45 -24.28 9.93
C ASP A 396 6.62 -24.27 11.45
N ILE A 397 6.08 -23.23 12.08
CA ILE A 397 6.21 -22.98 13.50
C ILE A 397 5.60 -24.22 14.15
N LYS A 398 6.47 -25.13 14.61
CA LYS A 398 6.19 -26.35 15.36
C LYS A 398 5.57 -26.07 16.74
N ASN A 399 4.65 -25.12 16.82
CA ASN A 399 3.80 -24.86 17.96
C ASN A 399 2.33 -24.98 17.53
N GLY A 400 1.81 -26.21 17.42
CA GLY A 400 0.42 -26.61 17.71
C GLY A 400 -0.77 -25.84 17.12
N HIS A 401 -0.52 -24.82 16.32
CA HIS A 401 -1.46 -23.91 15.70
C HIS A 401 -0.97 -23.78 14.26
N LYS A 402 -1.35 -24.78 13.44
CA LYS A 402 -1.77 -24.45 12.07
C LYS A 402 -2.52 -23.12 12.16
N PRO A 403 -2.32 -22.16 11.25
CA PRO A 403 -3.21 -21.02 11.21
C PRO A 403 -4.61 -21.61 11.13
N THR A 404 -5.33 -21.57 12.24
CA THR A 404 -6.76 -21.80 12.31
C THR A 404 -7.36 -20.54 11.70
N ALA A 405 -7.06 -20.30 10.41
CA ALA A 405 -8.12 -19.91 9.51
C ALA A 405 -9.21 -20.94 9.80
N SER A 406 -10.28 -20.49 10.44
CA SER A 406 -11.30 -21.41 10.89
C SER A 406 -11.72 -22.21 9.67
N THR A 407 -11.88 -23.53 9.77
CA THR A 407 -12.44 -24.36 8.70
C THR A 407 -13.71 -23.72 8.08
N MET A 408 -14.34 -22.82 8.83
CA MET A 408 -15.42 -21.93 8.42
C MET A 408 -15.04 -20.87 7.37
N GLN A 409 -13.94 -20.11 7.49
CA GLN A 409 -13.54 -19.11 6.48
C GLN A 409 -13.36 -19.74 5.11
N ALA A 410 -12.65 -20.87 5.05
CA ALA A 410 -12.49 -21.66 3.83
C ALA A 410 -13.85 -22.14 3.28
N LYS A 411 -14.79 -22.55 4.14
CA LYS A 411 -16.15 -22.94 3.74
C LYS A 411 -16.94 -21.78 3.16
N VAL A 412 -16.91 -20.60 3.78
CA VAL A 412 -17.59 -19.39 3.29
C VAL A 412 -17.07 -19.03 1.90
N LEU A 413 -15.74 -19.00 1.71
CA LEU A 413 -15.16 -18.74 0.40
C LEU A 413 -15.52 -19.82 -0.63
N ALA A 414 -15.52 -21.11 -0.24
CA ALA A 414 -15.90 -22.19 -1.13
C ALA A 414 -17.38 -22.13 -1.55
N GLU A 415 -18.26 -21.67 -0.67
CA GLU A 415 -19.67 -21.40 -1.00
C GLU A 415 -19.79 -20.22 -1.97
N GLU A 416 -19.12 -19.10 -1.70
CA GLU A 416 -19.12 -17.95 -2.61
C GLU A 416 -18.55 -18.30 -3.98
N ILE A 417 -17.43 -19.04 -4.06
CA ILE A 417 -16.85 -19.50 -5.33
C ILE A 417 -17.88 -20.29 -6.13
N ARG A 418 -18.68 -21.15 -5.49
CA ARG A 418 -19.74 -21.91 -6.16
C ARG A 418 -20.80 -20.99 -6.73
N ASN A 419 -21.28 -20.03 -5.92
CA ASN A 419 -22.30 -19.07 -6.33
C ASN A 419 -21.83 -18.21 -7.52
N PHE A 420 -20.57 -17.77 -7.53
CA PHE A 420 -20.02 -16.92 -8.59
C PHE A 420 -19.59 -17.67 -9.85
N ARG A 421 -19.32 -18.97 -9.77
CA ARG A 421 -19.11 -19.80 -10.97
C ARG A 421 -20.38 -19.97 -11.79
N ASP A 422 -21.53 -19.92 -11.13
CA ASP A 422 -22.84 -20.05 -11.77
C ASP A 422 -23.38 -18.69 -12.30
N LEU A 423 -22.70 -17.58 -11.98
CA LEU A 423 -23.12 -16.23 -12.39
C LEU A 423 -22.74 -15.93 -13.86
N SER A 424 -23.45 -14.96 -14.45
CA SER A 424 -23.21 -14.40 -15.78
C SER A 424 -21.74 -14.03 -16.03
N ASP A 425 -21.33 -14.06 -17.31
CA ASP A 425 -19.95 -13.82 -17.78
C ASP A 425 -19.52 -12.32 -17.69
N CYS A 426 -20.06 -11.57 -16.73
CA CYS A 426 -19.83 -10.14 -16.59
C CYS A 426 -18.42 -9.85 -16.02
N LYS A 427 -17.90 -8.66 -16.34
CA LYS A 427 -16.51 -8.29 -15.98
C LYS A 427 -16.27 -8.29 -14.46
N ILE A 428 -17.24 -7.81 -13.67
CA ILE A 428 -17.06 -7.68 -12.21
C ILE A 428 -17.23 -9.05 -11.55
N GLY A 429 -18.10 -9.91 -12.08
CA GLY A 429 -18.22 -11.31 -11.69
C GLY A 429 -16.90 -12.07 -11.86
N LYS A 430 -16.26 -11.99 -13.05
CA LYS A 430 -14.95 -12.62 -13.30
C LYS A 430 -13.86 -12.10 -12.36
N LEU A 431 -13.81 -10.79 -12.12
CA LEU A 431 -12.85 -10.21 -11.20
C LEU A 431 -13.08 -10.67 -9.75
N THR A 432 -14.35 -10.78 -9.34
CA THR A 432 -14.72 -11.26 -8.01
C THR A 432 -14.37 -12.73 -7.84
N LEU A 433 -14.66 -13.57 -8.84
CA LEU A 433 -14.29 -14.98 -8.84
C LEU A 433 -12.77 -15.17 -8.77
N ALA A 434 -12.00 -14.40 -9.56
CA ALA A 434 -10.54 -14.44 -9.51
C ALA A 434 -10.01 -14.14 -8.10
N ARG A 435 -10.54 -13.09 -7.45
CA ARG A 435 -10.17 -12.71 -6.08
C ARG A 435 -10.58 -13.76 -5.05
N LEU A 436 -11.78 -14.33 -5.17
CA LEU A 436 -12.25 -15.40 -4.27
C LEU A 436 -11.39 -16.65 -4.37
N LEU A 437 -11.03 -17.07 -5.59
CA LEU A 437 -10.14 -18.20 -5.83
C LEU A 437 -8.74 -17.96 -5.25
N THR A 438 -8.15 -16.79 -5.48
CA THR A 438 -6.85 -16.40 -4.88
C THR A 438 -6.91 -16.37 -3.36
N ALA A 439 -7.98 -15.81 -2.78
CA ALA A 439 -8.20 -15.78 -1.34
C ALA A 439 -8.32 -17.19 -0.74
N HIS A 440 -9.06 -18.08 -1.40
CA HIS A 440 -9.24 -19.45 -0.96
C HIS A 440 -7.93 -20.26 -1.05
N ASP A 441 -7.16 -20.09 -2.13
CA ASP A 441 -5.85 -20.75 -2.31
C ASP A 441 -4.86 -20.37 -1.20
N ALA A 442 -4.83 -19.10 -0.82
CA ALA A 442 -4.02 -18.62 0.29
C ALA A 442 -4.40 -19.23 1.65
N LEU A 443 -5.65 -19.72 1.82
CA LEU A 443 -6.13 -20.34 3.06
C LEU A 443 -5.98 -21.86 3.10
N VAL A 444 -6.21 -22.57 1.97
CA VAL A 444 -6.43 -24.03 1.95
C VAL A 444 -5.19 -24.84 1.50
N SER A 445 -4.07 -24.15 1.24
CA SER A 445 -2.84 -24.66 0.61
C SER A 445 -2.91 -24.67 -0.92
N TYR A 446 -1.76 -24.35 -1.52
CA TYR A 446 -1.56 -24.02 -2.92
C TYR A 446 -1.95 -25.16 -3.87
N ASP A 447 -3.12 -25.08 -4.51
CA ASP A 447 -3.54 -26.01 -5.55
C ASP A 447 -3.13 -25.49 -6.95
N LYS A 448 -2.36 -26.29 -7.70
CA LYS A 448 -1.92 -25.97 -9.08
C LYS A 448 -3.12 -25.71 -10.02
N LEU A 449 -4.27 -26.35 -9.77
CA LEU A 449 -5.47 -26.20 -10.61
C LEU A 449 -6.11 -24.81 -10.48
N ILE A 450 -6.09 -24.23 -9.28
CA ILE A 450 -6.72 -22.92 -9.00
C ILE A 450 -5.96 -21.80 -9.72
N HIS A 451 -4.62 -21.81 -9.68
CA HIS A 451 -3.78 -20.82 -10.35
C HIS A 451 -4.10 -20.71 -11.85
N SER A 452 -4.28 -21.85 -12.52
CA SER A 452 -4.56 -21.89 -13.96
C SER A 452 -5.91 -21.26 -14.32
N GLU A 453 -6.93 -21.46 -13.47
CA GLU A 453 -8.25 -20.83 -13.63
C GLU A 453 -8.16 -19.31 -13.44
N VAL A 454 -7.47 -18.86 -12.39
CA VAL A 454 -7.30 -17.42 -12.09
C VAL A 454 -6.54 -16.68 -13.18
N LEU A 455 -5.46 -17.26 -13.71
CA LEU A 455 -4.70 -16.67 -14.83
C LEU A 455 -5.56 -16.53 -16.09
N LYS A 456 -6.42 -17.50 -16.37
CA LYS A 456 -7.39 -17.41 -17.47
C LYS A 456 -8.40 -16.28 -17.24
N LEU A 457 -8.94 -16.14 -16.03
CA LEU A 457 -9.86 -15.06 -15.69
C LEU A 457 -9.24 -13.69 -15.91
N TYR A 458 -8.01 -13.46 -15.45
CA TYR A 458 -7.32 -12.19 -15.70
C TYR A 458 -6.99 -11.96 -17.18
N SER A 459 -6.66 -13.02 -17.92
CA SER A 459 -6.46 -12.96 -19.38
C SER A 459 -7.73 -12.54 -20.13
N ASP A 460 -8.90 -13.00 -19.67
CA ASP A 460 -10.18 -12.60 -20.23
C ASP A 460 -10.55 -11.16 -19.83
N LEU A 461 -10.28 -10.76 -18.58
CA LEU A 461 -10.50 -9.40 -18.09
C LEU A 461 -9.67 -8.36 -18.87
N MET A 462 -8.41 -8.67 -19.20
CA MET A 462 -7.56 -7.83 -20.04
C MET A 462 -8.19 -7.55 -21.42
N LYS A 463 -9.01 -8.46 -21.95
CA LYS A 463 -9.73 -8.29 -23.22
C LYS A 463 -11.06 -7.57 -23.03
N LEU A 464 -11.79 -7.86 -21.96
CA LEU A 464 -13.11 -7.32 -21.66
C LEU A 464 -13.08 -5.87 -21.18
N ASP A 465 -12.04 -5.48 -20.45
CA ASP A 465 -11.85 -4.11 -19.95
C ASP A 465 -10.41 -3.60 -20.21
N PRO A 466 -10.12 -3.19 -21.47
CA PRO A 466 -8.80 -2.70 -21.85
C PRO A 466 -8.36 -1.44 -21.08
N SER A 467 -9.31 -0.69 -20.52
CA SER A 467 -9.00 0.53 -19.76
C SER A 467 -8.26 0.23 -18.45
N HIS A 468 -8.47 -0.97 -17.90
CA HIS A 468 -7.80 -1.49 -16.70
C HIS A 468 -6.77 -2.59 -17.01
N TYR A 469 -6.34 -2.73 -18.28
CA TYR A 469 -5.43 -3.79 -18.73
C TYR A 469 -4.23 -3.99 -17.78
N TRP A 470 -3.56 -2.91 -17.41
CA TRP A 470 -2.35 -2.98 -16.57
C TRP A 470 -2.64 -3.46 -15.14
N TYR A 471 -3.81 -3.13 -14.58
CA TYR A 471 -4.21 -3.67 -13.29
C TYR A 471 -4.35 -5.20 -13.37
N TYR A 472 -5.07 -5.71 -14.37
CA TYR A 472 -5.23 -7.16 -14.53
C TYR A 472 -3.92 -7.86 -14.87
N LYS A 473 -3.04 -7.22 -15.63
CA LYS A 473 -1.71 -7.73 -15.97
C LYS A 473 -0.81 -7.83 -14.74
N ASP A 474 -0.89 -6.87 -13.83
CA ASP A 474 -0.18 -6.90 -12.55
C ASP A 474 -0.69 -8.04 -11.66
N GLU A 475 -2.00 -8.16 -11.48
CA GLU A 475 -2.60 -9.27 -10.71
C GLU A 475 -2.28 -10.63 -11.34
N HIS A 476 -2.34 -10.74 -12.67
CA HIS A 476 -1.92 -11.94 -13.40
C HIS A 476 -0.45 -12.30 -13.13
N SER A 477 0.44 -11.30 -13.13
CA SER A 477 1.87 -11.52 -12.86
C SER A 477 2.11 -12.03 -11.43
N LEU A 478 1.37 -11.50 -10.44
CA LEU A 478 1.45 -11.96 -9.06
C LEU A 478 0.99 -13.41 -8.91
N VAL A 479 -0.13 -13.78 -9.52
CA VAL A 479 -0.63 -15.17 -9.49
C VAL A 479 0.31 -16.13 -10.22
N LEU A 480 0.91 -15.69 -11.33
CA LEU A 480 1.90 -16.49 -12.04
C LEU A 480 3.14 -16.73 -11.18
N LEU A 481 3.63 -15.71 -10.47
CA LEU A 481 4.75 -15.87 -9.54
C LEU A 481 4.41 -16.76 -8.35
N GLN A 482 3.19 -16.66 -7.81
CA GLN A 482 2.69 -17.61 -6.81
C GLN A 482 2.70 -19.05 -7.35
N GLN A 483 2.23 -19.26 -8.58
CA GLN A 483 2.28 -20.58 -9.22
C GLN A 483 3.72 -21.09 -9.40
N VAL A 484 4.61 -20.26 -9.94
CA VAL A 484 6.02 -20.60 -10.17
C VAL A 484 6.72 -20.96 -8.85
N THR A 485 6.43 -20.20 -7.79
CA THR A 485 7.04 -20.36 -6.47
C THR A 485 6.25 -21.28 -5.54
N SER A 486 5.14 -21.89 -5.98
CA SER A 486 4.20 -22.64 -5.12
C SER A 486 4.81 -23.91 -4.52
N ASN A 487 5.66 -24.59 -5.28
CA ASN A 487 6.29 -25.86 -4.91
C ASN A 487 7.70 -25.96 -5.50
N GLU A 488 8.47 -26.88 -4.93
CA GLU A 488 9.88 -27.07 -5.27
C GLU A 488 10.09 -27.44 -6.73
N GLU A 489 9.33 -28.40 -7.27
CA GLU A 489 9.46 -28.84 -8.67
C GLU A 489 9.30 -27.67 -9.66
N SER A 490 8.28 -26.83 -9.43
CA SER A 490 8.00 -25.66 -10.26
C SER A 490 9.13 -24.62 -10.17
N MET A 491 9.61 -24.31 -8.97
CA MET A 491 10.69 -23.34 -8.79
C MET A 491 12.01 -23.86 -9.37
N ARG A 492 12.32 -25.15 -9.19
CA ARG A 492 13.51 -25.80 -9.73
C ARG A 492 13.63 -25.67 -11.24
N SER A 493 12.52 -25.73 -11.97
CA SER A 493 12.52 -25.55 -13.44
C SER A 493 13.00 -24.16 -13.89
N HIS A 494 13.06 -23.19 -12.98
CA HIS A 494 13.54 -21.83 -13.20
C HIS A 494 14.94 -21.57 -12.57
N CYS A 495 15.58 -22.58 -11.96
CA CYS A 495 16.88 -22.48 -11.31
C CYS A 495 18.00 -22.99 -12.23
N PHE A 496 19.03 -22.17 -12.44
CA PHE A 496 20.14 -22.45 -13.32
C PHE A 496 21.49 -22.14 -12.67
N HIS A 497 22.54 -22.88 -13.07
CA HIS A 497 23.92 -22.52 -12.79
C HIS A 497 24.52 -21.75 -13.97
N HIS A 498 25.32 -20.72 -13.66
CA HIS A 498 26.10 -20.00 -14.66
C HIS A 498 27.47 -20.65 -14.87
N ARG A 499 27.87 -20.80 -16.13
CA ARG A 499 29.06 -21.54 -16.60
C ARG A 499 30.38 -20.96 -16.09
N ASP A 500 30.55 -19.63 -16.12
CA ASP A 500 31.83 -18.96 -15.81
C ASP A 500 32.03 -18.71 -14.31
N LEU A 501 30.98 -18.92 -13.52
CA LEU A 501 31.03 -18.92 -12.07
C LEU A 501 31.38 -20.30 -11.50
N ALA A 502 31.48 -21.34 -12.34
CA ALA A 502 31.80 -22.70 -11.95
C ALA A 502 33.27 -22.89 -11.58
N GLY A 503 33.64 -22.43 -10.37
CA GLY A 503 34.85 -22.87 -9.69
C GLY A 503 34.76 -24.33 -9.24
N SER A 504 35.89 -24.93 -8.88
CA SER A 504 36.01 -26.34 -8.46
C SER A 504 35.32 -26.69 -7.12
N ASP A 505 34.62 -25.76 -6.49
CA ASP A 505 33.96 -25.93 -5.19
C ASP A 505 32.45 -25.73 -5.35
N ASN A 506 31.68 -26.51 -4.58
CA ASN A 506 30.23 -26.70 -4.66
C ASN A 506 29.37 -25.47 -4.27
N SER A 507 29.84 -24.23 -4.47
CA SER A 507 29.22 -22.98 -3.98
C SER A 507 28.90 -21.96 -5.09
N ASN A 508 28.48 -22.42 -6.27
CA ASN A 508 28.04 -21.50 -7.33
C ASN A 508 26.69 -20.88 -6.99
N PRO A 509 26.52 -19.54 -7.13
CA PRO A 509 25.24 -18.90 -6.89
C PRO A 509 24.20 -19.43 -7.90
N ILE A 510 23.04 -19.82 -7.39
CA ILE A 510 21.91 -20.25 -8.20
C ILE A 510 21.29 -19.00 -8.85
N CYS A 511 21.15 -19.04 -10.18
CA CYS A 511 20.42 -18.04 -10.94
C CYS A 511 18.96 -18.43 -11.02
N LEU A 512 18.08 -17.59 -10.47
CA LEU A 512 16.64 -17.69 -10.71
C LEU A 512 16.31 -16.96 -12.01
N ARG A 513 15.80 -17.68 -13.00
CA ARG A 513 15.46 -17.13 -14.33
C ARG A 513 13.95 -17.03 -14.50
N LEU A 514 13.45 -15.81 -14.45
CA LEU A 514 12.04 -15.46 -14.62
C LEU A 514 11.86 -14.60 -15.89
N ASN A 515 12.71 -14.81 -16.89
CA ASN A 515 12.70 -14.09 -18.15
C ASN A 515 11.62 -14.63 -19.11
N LYS A 516 11.11 -13.76 -20.01
CA LYS A 516 10.10 -14.13 -21.03
C LYS A 516 8.78 -14.67 -20.46
N LEU A 517 8.45 -14.35 -19.21
CA LEU A 517 7.20 -14.73 -18.55
C LEU A 517 6.09 -13.69 -18.75
N SER A 518 6.39 -12.60 -19.46
CA SER A 518 5.47 -11.47 -19.67
C SER A 518 4.99 -10.85 -18.34
N LEU A 519 5.88 -10.73 -17.37
CA LEU A 519 5.59 -10.15 -16.05
C LEU A 519 5.54 -8.62 -16.14
N SER A 520 4.51 -7.98 -15.59
CA SER A 520 4.45 -6.53 -15.40
C SER A 520 4.76 -6.08 -13.97
N ARG A 521 4.67 -7.01 -13.01
CA ARG A 521 4.92 -6.78 -11.58
C ARG A 521 5.60 -7.99 -10.93
N MET A 522 6.52 -7.71 -10.00
CA MET A 522 7.16 -8.72 -9.15
C MET A 522 6.39 -8.97 -7.85
N GLY A 523 6.56 -10.16 -7.27
CA GLY A 523 5.87 -10.61 -6.05
C GLY A 523 6.52 -11.87 -5.45
N SER A 524 5.84 -12.47 -4.47
CA SER A 524 6.29 -13.68 -3.74
C SER A 524 7.67 -13.53 -3.07
N PHE A 525 8.02 -12.32 -2.62
CA PHE A 525 9.33 -12.03 -2.03
C PHE A 525 9.61 -12.82 -0.75
N ASP A 526 8.57 -13.23 -0.03
CA ASP A 526 8.63 -14.13 1.11
C ASP A 526 9.37 -15.45 0.78
N ARG A 527 9.34 -15.89 -0.48
CA ARG A 527 9.98 -17.13 -0.95
C ARG A 527 11.31 -16.92 -1.68
N LEU A 528 11.70 -15.67 -1.90
CA LEU A 528 12.82 -15.31 -2.78
C LEU A 528 14.00 -14.69 -2.04
N LEU A 529 13.96 -14.57 -0.70
CA LEU A 529 14.98 -13.90 0.11
C LEU A 529 16.41 -14.47 -0.07
N TRP A 530 16.53 -15.71 -0.53
CA TRP A 530 17.80 -16.42 -0.79
C TRP A 530 18.47 -16.06 -2.13
N VAL A 531 17.75 -15.38 -3.04
CA VAL A 531 18.20 -15.18 -4.43
C VAL A 531 19.42 -14.26 -4.50
N GLN A 532 20.50 -14.76 -5.12
CA GLN A 532 21.74 -14.00 -5.36
C GLN A 532 21.89 -13.55 -6.81
N MET A 533 21.31 -14.29 -7.76
CA MET A 533 21.34 -13.97 -9.18
C MET A 533 19.93 -14.10 -9.77
N LEU A 534 19.45 -13.03 -10.41
CA LEU A 534 18.07 -12.91 -10.88
C LEU A 534 18.03 -12.40 -12.32
N ASP A 535 17.46 -13.20 -13.22
CA ASP A 535 17.18 -12.82 -14.61
C ASP A 535 15.70 -12.52 -14.79
N LEU A 536 15.37 -11.23 -14.93
CA LEU A 536 14.04 -10.69 -15.22
C LEU A 536 13.95 -10.10 -16.62
N SER A 537 14.88 -10.46 -17.51
CA SER A 537 14.93 -9.90 -18.86
C SER A 537 13.70 -10.26 -19.71
N GLN A 538 13.40 -9.44 -20.72
CA GLN A 538 12.32 -9.71 -21.69
C GLN A 538 10.95 -9.88 -21.02
N ASN A 539 10.62 -8.97 -20.11
CA ASN A 539 9.32 -8.86 -19.45
C ASN A 539 8.70 -7.48 -19.73
N GLU A 540 7.65 -7.12 -19.01
CA GLU A 540 6.90 -5.87 -19.15
C GLU A 540 6.99 -5.00 -17.89
N LEU A 541 8.04 -5.17 -17.07
CA LEU A 541 8.19 -4.50 -15.78
C LEU A 541 8.33 -2.98 -15.96
N LYS A 542 7.53 -2.24 -15.18
CA LYS A 542 7.57 -0.77 -15.13
C LYS A 542 8.18 -0.23 -13.84
N SER A 543 8.30 -1.07 -12.82
CA SER A 543 8.84 -0.77 -11.50
C SER A 543 9.53 -2.02 -10.96
N VAL A 544 10.52 -1.82 -10.08
CA VAL A 544 11.20 -2.90 -9.33
C VAL A 544 10.87 -2.87 -7.83
N GLU A 545 9.74 -2.27 -7.46
CA GLU A 545 9.24 -2.27 -6.09
C GLU A 545 9.16 -3.69 -5.49
N GLY A 546 9.66 -3.83 -4.27
CA GLY A 546 9.77 -5.08 -3.54
C GLY A 546 11.12 -5.79 -3.70
N LEU A 547 11.91 -5.49 -4.76
CA LEU A 547 13.25 -6.09 -4.92
C LEU A 547 14.20 -5.69 -3.79
N GLU A 548 13.94 -4.61 -3.05
CA GLU A 548 14.70 -4.25 -1.87
C GLU A 548 14.69 -5.35 -0.80
N ALA A 549 13.73 -6.28 -0.79
CA ALA A 549 13.73 -7.42 0.12
C ALA A 549 14.88 -8.41 -0.15
N LEU A 550 15.43 -8.43 -1.37
CA LEU A 550 16.44 -9.38 -1.82
C LEU A 550 17.86 -8.92 -1.46
N GLN A 551 18.17 -8.82 -0.17
CA GLN A 551 19.43 -8.24 0.35
C GLN A 551 20.70 -9.01 -0.05
N LEU A 552 20.54 -10.23 -0.57
CA LEU A 552 21.62 -11.07 -1.09
C LEU A 552 21.89 -10.89 -2.59
N LEU A 553 21.06 -10.10 -3.29
CA LEU A 553 21.13 -9.99 -4.73
C LEU A 553 22.47 -9.35 -5.16
N LEU A 554 23.26 -10.12 -5.92
CA LEU A 554 24.56 -9.74 -6.47
C LEU A 554 24.46 -9.39 -7.95
N HIS A 555 23.63 -10.13 -8.69
CA HIS A 555 23.52 -10.03 -10.15
C HIS A 555 22.05 -9.89 -10.55
N LEU A 556 21.71 -8.80 -11.25
CA LEU A 556 20.34 -8.51 -11.67
C LEU A 556 20.30 -8.15 -13.15
N ASN A 557 19.50 -8.88 -13.92
CA ASN A 557 19.19 -8.56 -15.31
C ASN A 557 17.74 -8.08 -15.44
N LEU A 558 17.57 -6.82 -15.82
CA LEU A 558 16.29 -6.15 -16.10
C LEU A 558 16.21 -5.73 -17.58
N SER A 559 17.07 -6.26 -18.46
CA SER A 559 17.11 -5.85 -19.86
C SER A 559 15.78 -6.13 -20.58
N LYS A 560 15.44 -5.29 -21.56
CA LYS A 560 14.23 -5.46 -22.40
C LYS A 560 12.94 -5.48 -21.56
N ASN A 561 12.78 -4.50 -20.67
CA ASN A 561 11.57 -4.25 -19.89
C ASN A 561 10.93 -2.89 -20.29
N LYS A 562 10.09 -2.30 -19.44
CA LYS A 562 9.32 -1.05 -19.67
C LYS A 562 9.60 0.02 -18.62
N LEU A 563 10.80 0.03 -18.06
CA LEU A 563 11.26 1.01 -17.05
C LEU A 563 11.46 2.38 -17.71
N GLY A 564 10.71 3.40 -17.29
CA GLY A 564 10.65 4.70 -17.95
C GLY A 564 11.58 5.78 -17.39
N SER A 565 12.02 5.65 -16.14
CA SER A 565 12.90 6.62 -15.46
C SER A 565 13.69 5.94 -14.35
N PHE A 566 14.73 6.61 -13.83
CA PHE A 566 15.51 6.09 -12.71
C PHE A 566 14.70 6.03 -11.41
N THR A 567 13.64 6.84 -11.22
CA THR A 567 12.77 6.73 -10.05
C THR A 567 12.06 5.37 -9.95
N SER A 568 11.88 4.65 -11.06
CA SER A 568 11.36 3.28 -11.05
C SER A 568 12.34 2.26 -10.46
N LEU A 569 13.63 2.62 -10.38
CA LEU A 569 14.75 1.83 -9.84
C LEU A 569 15.15 2.22 -8.42
N GLU A 570 14.45 3.17 -7.78
CA GLU A 570 14.74 3.64 -6.42
C GLU A 570 14.96 2.50 -5.38
N PRO A 571 14.18 1.39 -5.38
CA PRO A 571 14.40 0.29 -4.45
C PRO A 571 15.80 -0.32 -4.46
N LEU A 572 16.49 -0.29 -5.62
CA LEU A 572 17.83 -0.87 -5.76
C LEU A 572 18.87 -0.18 -4.87
N ARG A 573 18.62 1.07 -4.43
CA ARG A 573 19.49 1.79 -3.50
C ARG A 573 19.67 1.07 -2.16
N GLN A 574 18.74 0.21 -1.77
CA GLN A 574 18.84 -0.59 -0.55
C GLN A 574 19.63 -1.89 -0.73
N LEU A 575 20.09 -2.21 -1.95
CA LEU A 575 20.80 -3.43 -2.28
C LEU A 575 22.32 -3.21 -2.32
N ASN A 576 22.93 -3.07 -1.14
CA ASN A 576 24.36 -2.78 -1.00
C ASN A 576 25.28 -3.89 -1.58
N SER A 577 24.75 -5.11 -1.69
CA SER A 577 25.47 -6.28 -2.21
C SER A 577 25.52 -6.30 -3.74
N LEU A 578 24.68 -5.54 -4.44
CA LEU A 578 24.54 -5.60 -5.90
C LEU A 578 25.86 -5.21 -6.60
N LYS A 579 26.34 -6.08 -7.50
CA LYS A 579 27.58 -5.91 -8.27
C LYS A 579 27.35 -5.79 -9.76
N VAL A 580 26.38 -6.52 -10.30
CA VAL A 580 26.08 -6.54 -11.74
C VAL A 580 24.64 -6.14 -11.95
N LEU A 581 24.44 -5.11 -12.79
CA LEU A 581 23.12 -4.61 -13.14
C LEU A 581 23.01 -4.41 -14.65
N ASP A 582 22.09 -5.11 -15.29
CA ASP A 582 21.73 -4.88 -16.70
C ASP A 582 20.35 -4.24 -16.77
N ILE A 583 20.27 -2.97 -17.18
CA ILE A 583 19.03 -2.23 -17.44
C ILE A 583 18.90 -1.84 -18.92
N SER A 584 19.62 -2.52 -19.80
CA SER A 584 19.65 -2.23 -21.24
C SER A 584 18.28 -2.42 -21.91
N TYR A 585 18.06 -1.71 -23.01
CA TYR A 585 16.84 -1.79 -23.82
C TYR A 585 15.55 -1.58 -23.03
N ASN A 586 15.54 -0.59 -22.14
CA ASN A 586 14.34 -0.10 -21.45
C ASN A 586 13.89 1.25 -22.06
N GLU A 587 13.05 2.00 -21.34
CA GLU A 587 12.53 3.31 -21.75
C GLU A 587 13.13 4.45 -20.88
N ILE A 588 14.27 4.22 -20.21
CA ILE A 588 14.81 5.14 -19.20
C ILE A 588 15.25 6.45 -19.86
N GLY A 589 14.73 7.56 -19.34
CA GLY A 589 14.97 8.91 -19.87
C GLY A 589 13.92 9.38 -20.87
N ALA A 590 12.91 8.55 -21.21
CA ALA A 590 11.76 9.00 -21.98
C ALA A 590 10.91 10.02 -21.20
N HIS A 591 10.90 9.92 -19.88
CA HIS A 591 10.23 10.85 -18.97
C HIS A 591 11.14 11.21 -17.81
N SER A 592 11.02 12.45 -17.32
CA SER A 592 11.82 12.97 -16.20
C SER A 592 11.37 12.48 -14.83
N ILE A 593 10.22 11.79 -14.76
CA ILE A 593 9.64 11.17 -13.57
C ILE A 593 8.86 9.96 -14.08
N ASP A 594 8.79 8.89 -13.30
CA ASP A 594 7.87 7.80 -13.57
C ASP A 594 6.42 8.28 -13.38
N THR A 595 5.76 8.67 -14.47
CA THR A 595 4.34 9.07 -14.46
C THR A 595 3.40 7.86 -14.30
N ARG A 596 3.93 6.64 -14.39
CA ARG A 596 3.18 5.38 -14.20
C ARG A 596 3.23 4.91 -12.74
N ARG A 597 4.02 5.58 -11.89
CA ARG A 597 4.09 5.37 -10.44
C ARG A 597 2.76 5.66 -9.71
N TYR A 598 1.70 6.10 -10.42
CA TYR A 598 0.38 6.33 -9.84
C TYR A 598 -0.79 6.02 -10.80
N LEU A 599 -1.43 4.85 -10.59
CA LEU A 599 -2.88 4.64 -10.81
C LEU A 599 -3.56 3.79 -9.72
N CYS A 600 -2.80 3.11 -8.84
CA CYS A 600 -3.26 2.66 -7.51
C CYS A 600 -2.13 2.79 -6.48
N SER A 601 -2.09 3.89 -5.75
CA SER A 601 -1.25 3.99 -4.55
C SER A 601 -1.91 3.23 -3.40
N SER A 602 -1.18 2.29 -2.81
CA SER A 602 -1.35 1.92 -1.40
C SER A 602 -1.39 3.21 -0.54
N PRO A 603 -2.08 3.25 0.63
CA PRO A 603 -2.21 4.45 1.47
C PRO A 603 -0.90 5.05 2.03
N LEU A 604 0.27 4.63 1.56
CA LEU A 604 1.58 4.91 2.12
C LEU A 604 2.59 5.59 1.18
N SER A 605 2.28 5.92 -0.08
CA SER A 605 3.27 6.52 -1.00
C SER A 605 3.00 8.00 -1.34
N HIS A 606 3.13 8.87 -0.34
CA HIS A 606 3.52 10.26 -0.58
C HIS A 606 4.65 10.65 0.37
N SER A 607 5.87 10.29 0.01
CA SER A 607 7.04 11.04 0.45
C SER A 607 8.17 10.86 -0.55
N ILE A 608 8.53 11.94 -1.24
CA ILE A 608 9.90 12.12 -1.70
C ILE A 608 10.71 12.23 -0.40
N GLY A 609 11.55 11.23 -0.12
CA GLY A 609 12.42 11.22 1.05
C GLY A 609 13.30 12.47 1.07
N GLY A 610 12.90 13.45 1.86
CA GLY A 610 13.68 14.65 2.12
C GLY A 610 14.70 14.36 3.21
N GLU A 611 15.92 13.97 2.82
CA GLU A 611 17.14 14.30 3.56
C GLU A 611 18.21 14.69 2.54
N GLN A 612 18.29 15.99 2.26
CA GLN A 612 19.45 16.60 1.63
C GLN A 612 20.56 16.70 2.68
N ASN A 613 21.44 15.69 2.76
CA ASN A 613 22.82 15.98 3.10
C ASN A 613 23.51 16.45 1.82
N ARG A 614 23.59 17.77 1.67
CA ARG A 614 24.45 18.43 0.69
C ARG A 614 25.91 18.24 1.12
N ASP A 615 26.41 17.03 1.00
CA ASP A 615 27.84 16.77 1.07
C ASP A 615 28.48 17.28 -0.24
N GLU A 616 29.60 17.99 -0.07
CA GLU A 616 30.32 18.77 -1.08
C GLU A 616 30.48 18.02 -2.42
N ILE A 617 29.85 18.58 -3.46
CA ILE A 617 29.83 18.01 -4.81
C ILE A 617 31.15 18.36 -5.51
N LEU A 618 32.05 17.38 -5.59
CA LEU A 618 33.25 17.38 -6.46
C LEU A 618 32.99 16.71 -7.83
N ILE A 619 31.72 16.62 -8.25
CA ILE A 619 31.33 16.24 -9.62
C ILE A 619 30.72 17.49 -10.26
N ASP A 620 31.42 18.09 -11.23
CA ASP A 620 31.01 19.23 -12.06
C ASP A 620 29.49 19.53 -11.99
N ALA A 621 29.11 20.61 -11.29
CA ALA A 621 27.74 20.88 -10.83
C ALA A 621 26.67 20.89 -11.94
N LEU A 622 27.11 21.06 -13.19
CA LEU A 622 26.28 21.03 -14.40
C LEU A 622 25.86 19.61 -14.83
N ASN A 623 26.59 18.56 -14.47
CA ASN A 623 26.24 17.17 -14.84
C ASN A 623 25.29 16.53 -13.82
N VAL A 624 25.43 16.84 -12.52
CA VAL A 624 24.55 16.32 -11.47
C VAL A 624 23.13 16.87 -11.60
N THR A 625 22.97 18.10 -12.09
CA THR A 625 21.63 18.69 -12.33
C THR A 625 20.85 18.00 -13.45
N ASN A 626 21.53 17.51 -14.49
CA ASN A 626 20.89 16.82 -15.62
C ASN A 626 20.61 15.34 -15.34
N TYR A 627 21.42 14.69 -14.49
CA TYR A 627 21.32 13.25 -14.19
C TYR A 627 21.07 12.96 -12.72
N TRP A 628 20.39 13.86 -12.02
CA TRP A 628 20.19 13.78 -10.56
C TRP A 628 19.48 12.50 -10.11
N GLU A 629 18.56 11.96 -10.92
CA GLU A 629 17.88 10.70 -10.60
C GLU A 629 18.83 9.51 -10.63
N ALA A 630 19.68 9.43 -11.67
CA ALA A 630 20.71 8.40 -11.78
C ALA A 630 21.73 8.53 -10.65
N TYR A 631 22.13 9.76 -10.32
CA TYR A 631 22.94 10.04 -9.14
C TYR A 631 22.28 9.51 -7.86
N PHE A 632 21.01 9.85 -7.65
CA PHE A 632 20.28 9.49 -6.44
C PHE A 632 20.16 7.98 -6.25
N VAL A 633 19.90 7.23 -7.31
CA VAL A 633 19.70 5.77 -7.26
C VAL A 633 21.01 5.00 -7.23
N LEU A 634 21.98 5.38 -8.06
CA LEU A 634 23.21 4.62 -8.22
C LEU A 634 24.30 5.01 -7.22
N LYS A 635 24.23 6.20 -6.60
CA LYS A 635 25.20 6.61 -5.58
C LYS A 635 25.16 5.65 -4.40
N GLY A 636 26.33 5.12 -4.04
CA GLY A 636 26.51 4.20 -2.92
C GLY A 636 26.44 2.73 -3.33
N LEU A 637 25.99 2.42 -4.55
CA LEU A 637 26.11 1.06 -5.10
C LEU A 637 27.55 0.82 -5.55
N SER A 638 28.08 -0.36 -5.22
CA SER A 638 29.43 -0.78 -5.59
C SER A 638 29.41 -1.70 -6.81
N LEU A 639 28.79 -1.21 -7.90
CA LEU A 639 28.64 -1.96 -9.15
C LEU A 639 30.00 -2.15 -9.84
N THR A 640 30.26 -3.36 -10.30
CA THR A 640 31.44 -3.74 -11.10
C THR A 640 31.10 -3.87 -12.59
N GLN A 641 29.83 -4.15 -12.93
CA GLN A 641 29.31 -4.18 -14.29
C GLN A 641 27.94 -3.49 -14.36
N LEU A 642 27.76 -2.64 -15.36
CA LEU A 642 26.51 -1.93 -15.63
C LEU A 642 26.25 -1.90 -17.14
N ASP A 643 25.06 -2.32 -17.56
CA ASP A 643 24.65 -2.22 -18.96
C ASP A 643 23.40 -1.32 -19.05
N VAL A 644 23.49 -0.21 -19.81
CA VAL A 644 22.45 0.82 -19.98
C VAL A 644 22.08 1.05 -21.45
N VAL A 645 22.78 0.41 -22.39
CA VAL A 645 22.60 0.56 -23.84
C VAL A 645 21.14 0.41 -24.26
N GLY A 646 20.69 1.21 -25.23
CA GLY A 646 19.34 1.14 -25.77
C GLY A 646 18.27 1.88 -24.96
N ASN A 647 18.65 2.60 -23.91
CA ASN A 647 17.77 3.56 -23.23
C ASN A 647 17.86 4.96 -23.87
N THR A 648 16.81 5.77 -23.73
CA THR A 648 16.76 7.15 -24.25
C THR A 648 17.86 8.04 -23.65
N ILE A 649 18.21 7.83 -22.38
CA ILE A 649 19.25 8.58 -21.66
C ILE A 649 20.69 8.16 -22.01
N ALA A 650 20.88 7.03 -22.69
CA ALA A 650 22.20 6.42 -22.90
C ALA A 650 23.00 7.13 -24.01
N ASP A 651 23.35 8.40 -23.79
CA ASP A 651 24.27 9.18 -24.63
C ASP A 651 25.70 9.20 -24.07
N GLU A 652 26.66 9.66 -24.87
CA GLU A 652 28.09 9.70 -24.48
C GLU A 652 28.32 10.51 -23.19
N LYS A 653 27.55 11.58 -22.98
CA LYS A 653 27.66 12.43 -21.78
C LYS A 653 27.22 11.65 -20.53
N PHE A 654 26.16 10.87 -20.65
CA PHE A 654 25.67 10.03 -19.58
C PHE A 654 26.64 8.90 -19.24
N THR A 655 27.25 8.25 -20.25
CA THR A 655 28.31 7.25 -20.04
C THR A 655 29.48 7.83 -19.25
N VAL A 656 29.99 9.02 -19.62
CA VAL A 656 31.07 9.69 -18.87
C VAL A 656 30.65 10.03 -17.44
N PHE A 657 29.39 10.43 -17.25
CA PHE A 657 28.83 10.68 -15.93
C PHE A 657 28.79 9.40 -15.06
N LEU A 658 28.37 8.26 -15.61
CA LEU A 658 28.32 6.98 -14.90
C LEU A 658 29.70 6.51 -14.44
N VAL A 659 30.72 6.63 -15.30
CA VAL A 659 32.11 6.25 -14.97
C VAL A 659 32.65 7.09 -13.80
N LYS A 660 32.28 8.39 -13.73
CA LYS A 660 32.64 9.26 -12.61
C LYS A 660 31.85 8.94 -11.33
N LEU A 661 30.60 8.51 -11.46
CA LEU A 661 29.71 8.20 -10.34
C LEU A 661 30.07 6.86 -9.66
N LEU A 662 30.47 5.86 -10.45
CA LEU A 662 30.70 4.49 -10.01
C LEU A 662 32.18 4.10 -10.15
N PRO A 663 33.04 4.43 -9.18
CA PRO A 663 34.48 4.18 -9.28
C PRO A 663 34.87 2.69 -9.25
N ALA A 664 33.98 1.81 -8.78
CA ALA A 664 34.18 0.36 -8.78
C ALA A 664 33.85 -0.31 -10.13
N LEU A 665 33.30 0.46 -11.08
CA LEU A 665 32.82 -0.05 -12.37
C LEU A 665 34.00 -0.45 -13.25
N LYS A 666 34.01 -1.72 -13.69
CA LYS A 666 35.04 -2.29 -14.59
C LYS A 666 34.50 -2.49 -16.00
N TRP A 667 33.20 -2.72 -16.12
CA TRP A 667 32.52 -3.01 -17.39
C TRP A 667 31.30 -2.11 -17.56
N LEU A 668 31.20 -1.44 -18.71
CA LEU A 668 30.06 -0.61 -19.08
C LEU A 668 29.62 -0.92 -20.51
N ASP A 669 28.36 -1.28 -20.70
CA ASP A 669 27.80 -1.71 -22.00
C ASP A 669 28.65 -2.79 -22.67
N GLY A 670 29.16 -3.68 -21.83
CA GLY A 670 30.03 -4.77 -22.22
C GLY A 670 31.46 -4.42 -22.64
N VAL A 671 31.88 -3.15 -22.54
CA VAL A 671 33.25 -2.67 -22.79
C VAL A 671 33.99 -2.55 -21.47
N GLN A 672 35.28 -2.91 -21.46
CA GLN A 672 36.15 -2.74 -20.30
C GLN A 672 36.61 -1.27 -20.19
N LEU A 673 36.48 -0.67 -19.01
CA LEU A 673 36.79 0.75 -18.73
C LEU A 673 38.27 1.02 -18.42
#